data_AF-A0A7V9F6A8-F1
#
_entry.id   AF-A0A7V9F6A8-F1
#
_cell.length_a   1.000
_cell.length_b   1.000
_cell.length_c   1.000
_cell.angle_alpha   90.00
_cell.angle_beta   90.00
_cell.angle_gamma   90.00
#
_symmetry.space_group_name_H-M   'P 1'
#
loop_
_entity.id
_entity.type
_entity.pdbx_description
1 polymer ?
#
loop_
_entity_poly.entity_id
_entity_poly.type
_entity_poly.pdbx_seq_one_letter_code
_entity_poly.pdbx_strand_id
1 'polypeptide(L)'
;MALPLLLAGPIVRRVDASSATFWLALSQSALLEAHVWAGDQISTGAGTVQSGDPEVAKSDPTQTRAWGDHLFTATVTADIAGVGSLAPGAIFAYDVTVDGAGLQELGLLVDGSGAGGGIDAAAPARLALGYLADHLPTFATPSGTIEGLRLAHTSCRKPHGPGPDAMAWLDDLISDNRTDADKRPQHLFLTGDQIYSDDVAAPLLGMLQPLAAELLGYDETVIMAGGAAGGGSTRVTLKDLPPMRRGRLSAEVAKLSSTDVASQLFGFGEFAAMYLAAWSPRVWRPMPERSALFTEVSPEHREARHLTDFEKAHGDRAAWEAADVKAEADNEGTGAERKRVQAFALTVPRVARALANCSTYMIFDDHEITDDWYISAPWRSRVLTSPLGRSLMRNGLMAYMAFQAPGNDPAKWQRQAAMAGGPESTPEQTVQLAMQALLDDRAGPTVAHENAVDEQIGLSNPTEGPKVRFHYAVDGPRHRVVVLDTRSHRTYESATRASPPKLVGSALDAMLPAGPFTDGRELLIVVSPVPFLFPRIFDALVQPAAAAVFDLKTHIVRTEAFDPARPRPAIVGSEHWDVEGWGADEAAFHTFLRRLGTYPRVMVLGGDVHFASSLVCDLWIKGDDVADSRIMQCTSSAAKNEPSAGMRAVLRGQRSAQRLLQGQALERLGWDGAHGVVMPQGAHIRPGRRARLLRKPSYVSAGGWPQGTTLAADKPPDVRYRVAVLRDGRPSAALGVGAPVPPSLPAFDATDPIASYAGIAGAHQQLLADEKDPIRLMVFRSNLGIASFSASPAGAGEYVATHAVISPVGDGTTGSAFTQHAVDLARSAAAAPPTLVAGG
;
A
#
# COMPACT_ATOMS: atom_id res chain seq x y z
N MET A 1 17.61 -19.99 -18.79
CA MET A 1 18.88 -19.24 -19.03
C MET A 1 19.59 -19.08 -17.69
N ALA A 2 20.89 -18.75 -17.61
CA ALA A 2 21.57 -18.67 -16.30
C ALA A 2 21.24 -17.35 -15.58
N LEU A 3 20.67 -17.41 -14.37
CA LEU A 3 20.32 -16.23 -13.57
C LEU A 3 21.54 -15.34 -13.27
N PRO A 4 21.38 -14.00 -13.21
CA PRO A 4 22.45 -13.11 -12.74
C PRO A 4 22.74 -13.36 -11.26
N LEU A 5 23.97 -13.10 -10.80
CA LEU A 5 24.33 -13.23 -9.38
C LEU A 5 23.39 -12.39 -8.50
N LEU A 6 23.26 -11.10 -8.81
CA LEU A 6 22.34 -10.20 -8.12
C LEU A 6 20.97 -10.20 -8.81
N LEU A 7 19.96 -10.69 -8.08
CA LEU A 7 18.56 -10.70 -8.52
C LEU A 7 17.87 -9.37 -8.21
N ALA A 8 18.06 -8.83 -7.00
CA ALA A 8 17.54 -7.52 -6.59
C ALA A 8 18.35 -6.90 -5.43
N GLY A 9 18.21 -5.59 -5.25
CA GLY A 9 18.91 -4.81 -4.23
C GLY A 9 20.25 -4.23 -4.72
N PRO A 10 21.05 -3.65 -3.81
CA PRO A 10 20.72 -3.42 -2.41
C PRO A 10 19.53 -2.46 -2.23
N ILE A 11 18.64 -2.78 -1.30
CA ILE A 11 17.57 -1.87 -0.83
C ILE A 11 17.94 -1.41 0.57
N VAL A 12 17.94 -0.10 0.82
CA VAL A 12 18.08 0.45 2.18
C VAL A 12 16.73 0.22 2.89
N ARG A 13 16.69 -0.65 3.90
CA ARG A 13 15.42 -1.05 4.54
C ARG A 13 15.15 -0.29 5.83
N ARG A 14 16.14 -0.19 6.70
CA ARG A 14 15.99 0.46 7.99
C ARG A 14 17.23 1.25 8.33
N VAL A 15 17.03 2.50 8.71
CA VAL A 15 18.07 3.38 9.23
C VAL A 15 17.54 3.96 10.52
N ASP A 16 18.25 3.71 11.60
CA ASP A 16 18.03 4.34 12.90
C ASP A 16 19.32 4.95 13.42
N ALA A 17 19.29 5.55 14.62
CA ALA A 17 20.48 6.19 15.19
C ALA A 17 21.64 5.21 15.45
N SER A 18 21.35 3.91 15.53
CA SER A 18 22.27 2.86 15.96
C SER A 18 22.64 1.85 14.89
N SER A 19 21.92 1.83 13.75
CA SER A 19 22.10 0.82 12.71
C SER A 19 21.65 1.30 11.33
N ALA A 20 22.27 0.72 10.30
CA ALA A 20 21.83 0.81 8.92
C ALA A 20 21.69 -0.61 8.34
N THR A 21 20.53 -0.91 7.76
CA THR A 21 20.17 -2.24 7.27
C THR A 21 19.88 -2.26 5.79
N PHE A 22 20.47 -3.24 5.10
CA PHE A 22 20.38 -3.43 3.66
C PHE A 22 19.79 -4.82 3.35
N TRP A 23 18.91 -4.89 2.35
CA TRP A 23 18.36 -6.16 1.86
C TRP A 23 18.81 -6.44 0.42
N LEU A 24 19.17 -7.70 0.16
CA LEU A 24 19.63 -8.18 -1.14
C LEU A 24 19.01 -9.55 -1.46
N ALA A 25 18.80 -9.81 -2.75
CA ALA A 25 18.47 -11.12 -3.29
C ALA A 25 19.52 -11.56 -4.33
N LEU A 26 20.03 -12.78 -4.18
CA LEU A 26 21.08 -13.39 -4.99
C LEU A 26 20.63 -14.74 -5.57
N SER A 27 21.24 -15.16 -6.68
CA SER A 27 21.00 -16.48 -7.28
C SER A 27 21.89 -17.58 -6.71
N GLN A 28 22.84 -17.23 -5.85
CA GLN A 28 23.77 -18.15 -5.20
C GLN A 28 23.91 -17.76 -3.73
N SER A 29 24.27 -18.74 -2.90
CA SER A 29 24.58 -18.46 -1.51
C SER A 29 25.89 -17.69 -1.42
N ALA A 30 25.90 -16.61 -0.63
CA ALA A 30 27.06 -15.77 -0.42
C ALA A 30 27.12 -15.26 1.02
N LEU A 31 28.30 -14.79 1.42
CA LEU A 31 28.55 -14.05 2.64
C LEU A 31 28.56 -12.54 2.33
N LEU A 32 27.79 -11.76 3.09
CA LEU A 32 27.66 -10.33 2.86
C LEU A 32 28.17 -9.52 4.05
N GLU A 33 28.86 -8.42 3.77
CA GLU A 33 29.26 -7.41 4.76
C GLU A 33 28.82 -6.02 4.28
N ALA A 34 28.26 -5.22 5.17
CA ALA A 34 27.90 -3.83 4.91
C ALA A 34 28.94 -2.89 5.52
N HIS A 35 29.33 -1.87 4.76
CA HIS A 35 30.32 -0.86 5.12
C HIS A 35 29.69 0.51 4.96
N VAL A 36 29.85 1.40 5.95
CA VAL A 36 29.19 2.72 5.96
C VAL A 36 30.20 3.81 6.29
N TRP A 37 30.14 4.92 5.55
CA TRP A 37 30.97 6.10 5.71
C TRP A 37 30.12 7.36 5.80
N ALA A 38 30.64 8.39 6.48
CA ALA A 38 30.03 9.71 6.46
C ALA A 38 30.23 10.39 5.09
N GLY A 39 29.20 11.11 4.62
CA GLY A 39 29.25 11.89 3.40
C GLY A 39 29.13 11.07 2.11
N ASP A 40 29.35 11.76 0.99
CA ASP A 40 29.43 11.17 -0.36
C ASP A 40 30.80 10.56 -0.58
N GLN A 41 30.85 9.34 -1.15
CA GLN A 41 32.09 8.58 -1.29
C GLN A 41 32.20 7.94 -2.67
N ILE A 42 33.44 7.85 -3.18
CA ILE A 42 33.80 7.17 -4.42
C ILE A 42 34.48 5.85 -4.06
N SER A 43 34.01 4.75 -4.65
CA SER A 43 34.58 3.43 -4.42
C SER A 43 35.93 3.27 -5.13
N THR A 44 36.87 2.58 -4.47
CA THR A 44 38.13 2.12 -5.06
C THR A 44 38.25 0.60 -5.14
N GLY A 45 37.13 -0.09 -4.91
CA GLY A 45 37.02 -1.54 -4.76
C GLY A 45 36.28 -1.93 -3.48
N ALA A 46 36.13 -3.23 -3.26
CA ALA A 46 35.33 -3.81 -2.19
C ALA A 46 35.63 -3.24 -0.80
N GLY A 47 34.64 -2.56 -0.20
CA GLY A 47 34.77 -2.01 1.15
C GLY A 47 35.82 -0.90 1.27
N THR A 48 36.16 -0.21 0.17
CA THR A 48 37.18 0.85 0.17
C THR A 48 36.71 2.11 -0.56
N VAL A 49 37.15 3.27 -0.04
CA VAL A 49 36.78 4.58 -0.56
C VAL A 49 38.00 5.44 -0.86
N GLN A 50 37.91 6.27 -1.90
CA GLN A 50 39.00 7.13 -2.37
C GLN A 50 39.46 8.15 -1.31
N SER A 51 38.57 8.61 -0.44
CA SER A 51 38.87 9.56 0.63
C SER A 51 39.85 8.99 1.67
N GLY A 52 39.88 7.67 1.84
CA GLY A 52 40.56 7.02 2.96
C GLY A 52 39.88 7.26 4.31
N ASP A 53 38.65 7.78 4.32
CA ASP A 53 37.89 8.02 5.55
C ASP A 53 37.62 6.70 6.29
N PRO A 54 37.68 6.69 7.63
CA PRO A 54 37.32 5.50 8.39
C PRO A 54 35.83 5.20 8.26
N GLU A 55 35.49 3.91 8.30
CA GLU A 55 34.11 3.46 8.40
C GLU A 55 33.47 3.98 9.69
N VAL A 56 32.27 4.54 9.59
CA VAL A 56 31.46 4.88 10.77
C VAL A 56 30.72 3.66 11.31
N ALA A 57 30.52 2.64 10.46
CA ALA A 57 30.00 1.35 10.86
C ALA A 57 30.31 0.26 9.84
N LYS A 58 30.36 -0.97 10.36
CA LYS A 58 30.54 -2.19 9.59
C LYS A 58 29.66 -3.29 10.18
N SER A 59 29.09 -4.15 9.34
CA SER A 59 28.35 -5.33 9.83
C SER A 59 29.29 -6.50 10.11
N ASP A 60 28.83 -7.42 10.95
CA ASP A 60 29.36 -8.78 10.92
C ASP A 60 29.01 -9.47 9.58
N PRO A 61 29.82 -10.44 9.13
CA PRO A 61 29.51 -11.22 7.95
C PRO A 61 28.18 -11.97 8.10
N THR A 62 27.28 -11.78 7.15
CA THR A 62 25.92 -12.32 7.15
C THR A 62 25.72 -13.31 6.00
N GLN A 63 25.46 -14.58 6.32
CA GLN A 63 25.16 -15.59 5.31
C GLN A 63 23.75 -15.38 4.74
N THR A 64 23.63 -15.46 3.41
CA THR A 64 22.30 -15.52 2.78
C THR A 64 21.47 -16.73 3.22
N ARG A 65 20.14 -16.57 3.23
CA ARG A 65 19.16 -17.65 3.42
C ARG A 65 18.62 -18.14 2.09
N ALA A 66 18.56 -19.46 1.92
CA ALA A 66 17.98 -20.09 0.74
C ALA A 66 16.44 -20.10 0.80
N TRP A 67 15.82 -19.76 -0.33
CA TRP A 67 14.37 -19.86 -0.58
C TRP A 67 14.06 -20.74 -1.81
N GLY A 68 15.10 -21.17 -2.51
CA GLY A 68 15.08 -22.04 -3.68
C GLY A 68 16.52 -22.42 -4.03
N ASP A 69 16.71 -23.19 -5.10
CA ASP A 69 18.07 -23.55 -5.56
C ASP A 69 18.86 -22.34 -6.08
N HIS A 70 18.14 -21.32 -6.55
CA HIS A 70 18.71 -20.11 -7.12
C HIS A 70 18.03 -18.84 -6.61
N LEU A 71 17.52 -18.87 -5.38
CA LEU A 71 16.98 -17.70 -4.71
C LEU A 71 17.48 -17.67 -3.27
N PHE A 72 18.31 -16.68 -2.97
CA PHE A 72 18.92 -16.47 -1.68
C PHE A 72 18.68 -15.02 -1.26
N THR A 73 18.27 -14.76 -0.03
CA THR A 73 18.09 -13.38 0.47
C THR A 73 18.89 -13.14 1.73
N ALA A 74 19.31 -11.90 1.95
CA ALA A 74 19.97 -11.47 3.18
C ALA A 74 19.44 -10.10 3.62
N THR A 75 19.44 -9.90 4.93
CA THR A 75 19.22 -8.61 5.57
C THR A 75 20.45 -8.35 6.44
N VAL A 76 21.31 -7.45 5.98
CA VAL A 76 22.63 -7.18 6.56
C VAL A 76 22.56 -5.86 7.32
N THR A 77 22.92 -5.89 8.60
CA THR A 77 22.80 -4.73 9.50
C THR A 77 24.20 -4.30 9.95
N ALA A 78 24.61 -3.09 9.58
CA ALA A 78 25.82 -2.45 10.09
C ALA A 78 25.51 -1.77 11.41
N ASP A 79 26.13 -2.23 12.49
CA ASP A 79 25.94 -1.72 13.84
C ASP A 79 26.90 -0.54 14.13
N ILE A 80 26.34 0.51 14.71
CA ILE A 80 26.97 1.83 14.87
C ILE A 80 27.24 2.11 16.36
N ALA A 81 26.64 1.30 17.24
CA ALA A 81 26.68 1.46 18.69
C ALA A 81 28.11 1.45 19.30
N GLY A 82 29.09 0.86 18.60
CA GLY A 82 30.51 0.86 19.02
C GLY A 82 31.28 2.16 18.73
N VAL A 83 30.75 3.02 17.86
CA VAL A 83 31.39 4.28 17.41
C VAL A 83 30.60 5.51 17.87
N GLY A 84 29.38 5.32 18.39
CA GLY A 84 28.51 6.36 18.94
C GLY A 84 27.09 6.23 18.40
N SER A 85 26.72 7.13 17.49
CA SER A 85 25.43 7.13 16.78
C SER A 85 25.60 7.83 15.43
N LEU A 86 24.76 7.52 14.45
CA LEU A 86 24.72 8.35 13.24
C LEU A 86 24.32 9.77 13.60
N ALA A 87 25.01 10.75 13.02
CA ALA A 87 24.62 12.14 13.13
C ALA A 87 23.20 12.34 12.53
N PRO A 88 22.27 13.00 13.24
CA PRO A 88 20.97 13.36 12.67
C PRO A 88 21.12 14.32 11.48
N GLY A 89 20.24 14.20 10.48
CA GLY A 89 20.24 15.08 9.31
C GLY A 89 21.52 15.02 8.47
N ALA A 90 22.16 13.85 8.39
CA ALA A 90 23.41 13.66 7.67
C ALA A 90 23.28 12.62 6.55
N ILE A 91 24.16 12.73 5.56
CA ILE A 91 24.29 11.78 4.45
C ILE A 91 25.37 10.76 4.78
N PHE A 92 25.10 9.50 4.47
CA PHE A 92 26.04 8.40 4.59
C PHE A 92 26.09 7.60 3.30
N ALA A 93 27.28 7.30 2.82
CA ALA A 93 27.52 6.36 1.72
C ALA A 93 27.69 4.95 2.26
N TYR A 94 27.37 3.95 1.45
CA TYR A 94 27.56 2.56 1.83
C TYR A 94 28.00 1.67 0.67
N ASP A 95 28.71 0.60 1.04
CA ASP A 95 29.02 -0.53 0.18
C ASP A 95 28.45 -1.81 0.81
N VAL A 96 28.01 -2.76 -0.01
CA VAL A 96 27.67 -4.11 0.46
C VAL A 96 28.47 -5.09 -0.37
N THR A 97 29.42 -5.75 0.29
CA THR A 97 30.25 -6.76 -0.34
C THR A 97 29.52 -8.09 -0.41
N VAL A 98 29.75 -8.84 -1.48
CA VAL A 98 29.23 -10.18 -1.74
C VAL A 98 30.43 -11.08 -2.01
N ASP A 99 30.74 -11.99 -1.07
CA ASP A 99 31.95 -12.81 -1.09
C ASP A 99 33.23 -12.00 -1.35
N GLY A 100 33.30 -10.80 -0.76
CA GLY A 100 34.44 -9.89 -0.88
C GLY A 100 34.48 -9.04 -2.15
N ALA A 101 33.46 -9.08 -3.01
CA ALA A 101 33.28 -8.14 -4.14
C ALA A 101 32.29 -7.03 -3.76
N GLY A 102 32.68 -5.76 -3.86
CA GLY A 102 31.82 -4.60 -3.58
C GLY A 102 30.95 -4.20 -4.77
N LEU A 103 30.15 -3.15 -4.56
CA LEU A 103 29.20 -2.67 -5.57
C LEU A 103 29.89 -2.24 -6.89
N GLN A 104 31.15 -1.77 -6.81
CA GLN A 104 31.94 -1.42 -8.01
C GLN A 104 32.27 -2.67 -8.82
N GLU A 105 32.85 -3.71 -8.22
CA GLU A 105 33.19 -4.96 -8.93
C GLU A 105 31.95 -5.68 -9.46
N LEU A 106 30.81 -5.53 -8.79
CA LEU A 106 29.51 -6.05 -9.23
C LEU A 106 28.89 -5.24 -10.40
N GLY A 107 29.53 -4.14 -10.84
CA GLY A 107 29.05 -3.31 -11.93
C GLY A 107 27.75 -2.57 -11.61
N LEU A 108 27.58 -2.16 -10.35
CA LEU A 108 26.39 -1.44 -9.86
C LEU A 108 26.57 0.08 -9.81
N LEU A 109 27.81 0.56 -9.95
CA LEU A 109 28.15 1.98 -9.85
C LEU A 109 28.34 2.66 -11.21
N VAL A 110 27.97 2.00 -12.30
CA VAL A 110 28.02 2.55 -13.66
C VAL A 110 26.73 2.24 -14.41
N ASP A 111 26.36 3.12 -15.33
CA ASP A 111 25.22 2.87 -16.21
C ASP A 111 25.52 1.70 -17.15
N GLY A 112 24.54 0.83 -17.34
CA GLY A 112 24.62 -0.33 -18.23
C GLY A 112 23.46 -0.33 -19.22
N SER A 113 23.75 -0.62 -20.49
CA SER A 113 22.70 -0.77 -21.49
C SER A 113 21.84 -2.01 -21.20
N GLY A 114 20.54 -1.87 -21.44
CA GLY A 114 19.58 -2.99 -21.41
C GLY A 114 19.50 -3.76 -22.73
N ALA A 115 20.57 -3.73 -23.54
CA ALA A 115 20.62 -4.36 -24.87
C ALA A 115 21.95 -5.12 -25.05
N GLY A 116 22.36 -5.86 -24.02
CA GLY A 116 23.49 -6.78 -24.08
C GLY A 116 23.10 -8.14 -24.67
N GLY A 117 24.05 -8.88 -25.23
CA GLY A 117 23.80 -10.26 -25.65
C GLY A 117 23.45 -11.17 -24.45
N GLY A 118 22.43 -12.02 -24.59
CA GLY A 118 21.95 -12.91 -23.51
C GLY A 118 20.63 -12.44 -22.89
N ILE A 119 20.46 -12.64 -21.57
CA ILE A 119 19.27 -12.20 -20.80
C ILE A 119 18.98 -10.70 -21.00
N ASP A 120 20.03 -9.92 -21.26
CA ASP A 120 20.01 -8.48 -21.46
C ASP A 120 19.44 -8.01 -22.82
N ALA A 121 19.01 -8.89 -23.72
CA ALA A 121 18.49 -8.44 -25.03
C ALA A 121 17.11 -7.73 -24.94
N ALA A 122 16.41 -7.90 -23.81
CA ALA A 122 15.11 -7.30 -23.52
C ALA A 122 14.99 -6.72 -22.09
N ALA A 123 16.10 -6.68 -21.34
CA ALA A 123 16.09 -6.18 -19.96
C ALA A 123 16.07 -4.64 -19.95
N PRO A 124 15.42 -4.00 -18.97
CA PRO A 124 15.55 -2.57 -18.78
C PRO A 124 17.02 -2.13 -18.59
N ALA A 125 17.30 -0.87 -18.89
CA ALA A 125 18.60 -0.28 -18.61
C ALA A 125 18.98 -0.41 -17.12
N ARG A 126 20.26 -0.33 -16.81
CA ARG A 126 20.76 -0.31 -15.43
C ARG A 126 21.39 1.05 -15.18
N LEU A 127 21.08 1.65 -14.04
CA LEU A 127 21.59 2.96 -13.66
C LEU A 127 22.63 2.82 -12.55
N ALA A 128 23.65 3.66 -12.56
CA ALA A 128 24.62 3.78 -11.50
C ALA A 128 23.91 4.10 -10.17
N LEU A 129 24.03 3.22 -9.17
CA LEU A 129 23.28 3.36 -7.92
C LEU A 129 23.67 4.62 -7.13
N GLY A 130 24.91 5.10 -7.25
CA GLY A 130 25.36 6.37 -6.64
C GLY A 130 25.05 7.63 -7.44
N TYR A 131 24.21 7.54 -8.49
CA TYR A 131 23.89 8.61 -9.45
C TYR A 131 25.04 9.08 -10.36
N LEU A 132 26.28 8.96 -9.88
CA LEU A 132 27.50 9.27 -10.62
C LEU A 132 28.34 7.99 -10.75
N ALA A 133 29.15 7.91 -11.81
CA ALA A 133 30.04 6.77 -12.01
C ALA A 133 30.97 6.58 -10.81
N ASP A 134 31.10 5.35 -10.34
CA ASP A 134 31.93 4.91 -9.20
C ASP A 134 31.56 5.50 -7.83
N HIS A 135 30.58 6.40 -7.74
CA HIS A 135 30.04 6.85 -6.47
C HIS A 135 29.22 5.74 -5.82
N LEU A 136 29.39 5.59 -4.50
CA LEU A 136 28.57 4.69 -3.70
C LEU A 136 27.14 5.26 -3.54
N PRO A 137 26.11 4.41 -3.45
CA PRO A 137 24.77 4.85 -3.05
C PRO A 137 24.79 5.44 -1.63
N THR A 138 23.81 6.31 -1.36
CA THR A 138 23.75 7.09 -0.11
C THR A 138 22.38 7.05 0.52
N PHE A 139 22.29 7.06 1.84
CA PHE A 139 21.04 7.31 2.57
C PHE A 139 21.17 8.55 3.47
N ALA A 140 20.03 9.10 3.89
CA ALA A 140 19.95 10.24 4.80
C ALA A 140 19.33 9.80 6.13
N THR A 141 19.91 10.24 7.25
CA THR A 141 19.29 10.06 8.57
C THR A 141 18.23 11.11 8.83
N PRO A 142 17.17 10.80 9.61
CA PRO A 142 16.21 11.81 10.03
C PRO A 142 16.88 12.99 10.74
N SER A 143 16.34 14.19 10.50
CA SER A 143 16.81 15.41 11.16
C SER A 143 16.64 15.33 12.68
N GLY A 144 17.52 16.05 13.39
CA GLY A 144 17.45 16.18 14.85
C GLY A 144 16.22 16.98 15.33
N THR A 145 15.54 17.69 14.43
CA THR A 145 14.31 18.43 14.71
C THR A 145 13.18 17.99 13.78
N ILE A 146 11.93 18.36 14.11
CA ILE A 146 10.78 18.02 13.28
C ILE A 146 10.79 18.79 11.95
N GLU A 147 11.24 20.04 11.93
CA GLU A 147 11.27 20.90 10.73
C GLU A 147 12.15 20.36 9.60
N GLY A 148 13.21 19.61 9.93
CA GLY A 148 14.06 18.96 8.93
C GLY A 148 13.52 17.61 8.42
N LEU A 149 12.43 17.09 9.01
CA LEU A 149 11.88 15.79 8.63
C LEU A 149 11.18 15.85 7.26
N ARG A 150 11.51 14.91 6.38
CA ARG A 150 10.99 14.74 5.02
C ARG A 150 10.68 13.27 4.77
N LEU A 151 9.40 12.97 4.57
CA LEU A 151 8.91 11.60 4.38
C LEU A 151 8.26 11.49 3.01
N ALA A 152 8.59 10.45 2.25
CA ALA A 152 7.87 10.07 1.05
C ALA A 152 6.89 8.93 1.37
N HIS A 153 5.73 8.89 0.71
CA HIS A 153 4.82 7.74 0.80
C HIS A 153 3.95 7.57 -0.45
N THR A 154 3.64 6.32 -0.79
CA THR A 154 2.70 5.94 -1.85
C THR A 154 2.31 4.45 -1.77
N SER A 155 1.34 4.01 -2.57
CA SER A 155 0.86 2.62 -2.72
C SER A 155 0.31 2.37 -4.13
N CYS A 156 -0.22 1.16 -4.39
CA CYS A 156 -0.89 0.73 -5.63
C CYS A 156 -0.02 0.92 -6.89
N ARG A 157 1.13 0.25 -6.90
CA ARG A 157 2.08 0.29 -8.03
C ARG A 157 1.84 -0.87 -9.00
N LYS A 158 0.70 -0.85 -9.69
CA LYS A 158 0.28 -1.91 -10.60
C LYS A 158 1.09 -1.91 -11.91
N PRO A 159 1.81 -2.99 -12.28
CA PRO A 159 2.67 -2.99 -13.47
C PRO A 159 1.98 -2.64 -14.79
N HIS A 160 0.76 -3.14 -15.00
CA HIS A 160 -0.09 -2.81 -16.14
C HIS A 160 -1.18 -1.79 -15.84
N GLY A 161 -1.10 -1.10 -14.69
CA GLY A 161 -2.01 -0.02 -14.34
C GLY A 161 -1.85 1.20 -15.26
N PRO A 162 -2.91 2.00 -15.43
CA PRO A 162 -2.84 3.23 -16.21
C PRO A 162 -2.02 4.32 -15.49
N GLY A 163 -1.54 5.29 -16.26
CA GLY A 163 -0.71 6.40 -15.76
C GLY A 163 0.79 6.06 -15.69
N PRO A 164 1.64 7.09 -15.50
CA PRO A 164 3.07 6.91 -15.27
C PRO A 164 3.35 6.30 -13.89
N ASP A 165 4.56 5.80 -13.69
CA ASP A 165 5.03 5.28 -12.40
C ASP A 165 5.57 6.42 -11.52
N ALA A 166 4.78 6.83 -10.53
CA ALA A 166 5.13 7.96 -9.66
C ALA A 166 6.33 7.68 -8.76
N MET A 167 6.65 6.42 -8.47
CA MET A 167 7.85 6.10 -7.68
C MET A 167 9.14 6.46 -8.42
N ALA A 168 9.11 6.49 -9.76
CA ALA A 168 10.25 6.94 -10.53
C ALA A 168 10.61 8.41 -10.23
N TRP A 169 9.66 9.26 -9.84
CA TRP A 169 9.95 10.65 -9.47
C TRP A 169 10.68 10.79 -8.14
N LEU A 170 10.65 9.77 -7.27
CA LEU A 170 11.47 9.78 -6.06
C LEU A 170 12.97 9.80 -6.43
N ASP A 171 13.34 9.12 -7.52
CA ASP A 171 14.69 9.13 -8.06
C ASP A 171 15.15 10.55 -8.44
N ASP A 172 14.27 11.35 -9.06
CA ASP A 172 14.56 12.77 -9.37
C ASP A 172 14.74 13.59 -8.11
N LEU A 173 13.83 13.44 -7.13
CA LEU A 173 13.88 14.19 -5.87
C LEU A 173 15.16 13.91 -5.08
N ILE A 174 15.64 12.66 -5.10
CA ILE A 174 16.91 12.27 -4.47
C ILE A 174 18.08 12.82 -5.29
N SER A 175 18.07 12.66 -6.62
CA SER A 175 19.13 13.15 -7.52
C SER A 175 19.35 14.66 -7.36
N ASP A 176 18.28 15.44 -7.38
CA ASP A 176 18.31 16.91 -7.30
C ASP A 176 18.84 17.42 -5.94
N ASN A 177 18.76 16.59 -4.90
CA ASN A 177 19.13 16.94 -3.53
C ASN A 177 20.12 15.93 -2.93
N ARG A 178 20.95 15.30 -3.79
CA ARG A 178 21.79 14.14 -3.43
C ARG A 178 22.64 14.37 -2.18
N THR A 179 23.20 15.57 -2.04
CA THR A 179 24.11 15.97 -0.96
C THR A 179 23.45 16.82 0.14
N ASP A 180 22.12 17.01 0.10
CA ASP A 180 21.38 17.85 1.04
C ASP A 180 20.32 17.02 1.77
N ALA A 181 20.67 16.52 2.96
CA ALA A 181 19.84 15.64 3.76
C ALA A 181 18.50 16.27 4.17
N ASP A 182 18.42 17.60 4.29
CA ASP A 182 17.19 18.30 4.72
C ASP A 182 16.20 18.55 3.58
N LYS A 183 16.65 18.37 2.31
CA LYS A 183 15.82 18.58 1.12
C LYS A 183 15.40 17.31 0.40
N ARG A 184 16.08 16.19 0.60
CA ARG A 184 15.64 14.88 0.08
C ARG A 184 14.82 14.11 1.12
N PRO A 185 13.91 13.21 0.69
CA PRO A 185 13.23 12.30 1.60
C PRO A 185 14.25 11.44 2.35
N GLN A 186 14.12 11.37 3.68
CA GLN A 186 14.96 10.49 4.49
C GLN A 186 14.36 9.09 4.58
N HIS A 187 13.03 9.02 4.73
CA HIS A 187 12.28 7.77 4.77
C HIS A 187 11.25 7.71 3.63
N LEU A 188 11.11 6.53 3.03
CA LEU A 188 10.02 6.16 2.14
C LEU A 188 9.11 5.14 2.85
N PHE A 189 7.81 5.41 2.91
CA PHE A 189 6.81 4.45 3.37
C PHE A 189 5.98 3.96 2.19
N LEU A 190 6.13 2.69 1.83
CA LEU A 190 5.22 2.03 0.90
C LEU A 190 4.05 1.50 1.71
N THR A 191 2.89 2.15 1.55
CA THR A 191 1.75 1.93 2.44
C THR A 191 0.90 0.74 2.06
N GLY A 192 1.15 0.10 0.92
CA GLY A 192 0.35 -1.03 0.41
C GLY A 192 0.62 -1.31 -1.07
N ASP A 193 0.21 -2.48 -1.56
CA ASP A 193 0.26 -2.88 -2.97
C ASP A 193 1.58 -2.60 -3.70
N GLN A 194 2.67 -3.17 -3.18
CA GLN A 194 3.96 -3.08 -3.87
C GLN A 194 4.01 -3.99 -5.10
N ILE A 195 3.24 -5.08 -5.05
CA ILE A 195 2.95 -5.98 -6.16
C ILE A 195 1.43 -6.22 -6.24
N TYR A 196 0.99 -6.77 -7.37
CA TYR A 196 -0.36 -7.29 -7.56
C TYR A 196 -0.26 -8.80 -7.76
N SER A 197 -1.12 -9.55 -7.08
CA SER A 197 -1.11 -11.01 -7.06
C SER A 197 -2.33 -11.63 -7.73
N ASP A 198 -3.42 -10.90 -7.82
CA ASP A 198 -4.68 -11.32 -8.42
C ASP A 198 -4.81 -10.83 -9.86
N ASP A 199 -4.84 -9.51 -10.02
CA ASP A 199 -4.87 -8.85 -11.31
C ASP A 199 -3.44 -8.69 -11.83
N VAL A 200 -2.95 -9.74 -12.50
CA VAL A 200 -1.65 -9.75 -13.17
C VAL A 200 -1.85 -9.77 -14.67
N ALA A 201 -1.21 -8.85 -15.39
CA ALA A 201 -1.21 -8.88 -16.85
C ALA A 201 -0.77 -10.25 -17.38
N ALA A 202 -1.52 -10.81 -18.35
CA ALA A 202 -1.22 -12.13 -18.89
C ALA A 202 0.20 -12.24 -19.50
N PRO A 203 0.69 -11.24 -20.27
CA PRO A 203 2.09 -11.22 -20.73
C PRO A 203 3.11 -11.25 -19.58
N LEU A 204 2.80 -10.59 -18.45
CA LEU A 204 3.70 -10.53 -17.30
C LEU A 204 3.73 -11.89 -16.60
N LEU A 205 2.59 -12.50 -16.30
CA LEU A 205 2.55 -13.84 -15.71
C LEU A 205 3.30 -14.87 -16.58
N GLY A 206 3.14 -14.80 -17.90
CA GLY A 206 3.86 -15.65 -18.84
C GLY A 206 5.39 -15.50 -18.81
N MET A 207 5.90 -14.33 -18.38
CA MET A 207 7.33 -14.11 -18.10
C MET A 207 7.72 -14.61 -16.70
N LEU A 208 6.83 -14.42 -15.71
CA LEU A 208 7.08 -14.75 -14.31
C LEU A 208 7.13 -16.27 -14.05
N GLN A 209 6.28 -17.08 -14.71
CA GLN A 209 6.27 -18.53 -14.46
C GLN A 209 7.62 -19.23 -14.76
N PRO A 210 8.27 -19.03 -15.92
CA PRO A 210 9.59 -19.60 -16.14
C PRO A 210 10.65 -19.04 -15.19
N LEU A 211 10.56 -17.76 -14.82
CA LEU A 211 11.45 -17.15 -13.84
C LEU A 211 11.27 -17.81 -12.47
N ALA A 212 10.04 -18.05 -12.02
CA ALA A 212 9.73 -18.75 -10.79
C ALA A 212 10.37 -20.14 -10.73
N ALA A 213 10.21 -20.94 -11.79
CA ALA A 213 10.83 -22.26 -11.87
C ALA A 213 12.37 -22.19 -11.84
N GLU A 214 12.97 -21.22 -12.51
CA GLU A 214 14.42 -21.01 -12.48
C GLU A 214 14.92 -20.57 -11.10
N LEU A 215 14.20 -19.69 -10.40
CA LEU A 215 14.56 -19.24 -9.04
C LEU A 215 14.52 -20.40 -8.04
N LEU A 216 13.50 -21.25 -8.17
CA LEU A 216 13.29 -22.36 -7.26
C LEU A 216 14.16 -23.59 -7.60
N GLY A 217 14.52 -23.78 -8.87
CA GLY A 217 15.22 -24.96 -9.37
C GLY A 217 14.31 -26.12 -9.76
N TYR A 218 12.98 -25.95 -9.62
CA TYR A 218 11.98 -26.96 -9.90
C TYR A 218 10.64 -26.32 -10.27
N ASP A 219 9.76 -27.12 -10.88
CA ASP A 219 8.39 -26.70 -11.14
C ASP A 219 7.54 -26.87 -9.87
N GLU A 220 7.17 -25.76 -9.23
CA GLU A 220 6.35 -25.75 -8.02
C GLU A 220 4.94 -26.34 -8.28
N THR A 221 4.36 -26.96 -7.23
CA THR A 221 3.03 -27.56 -7.30
C THR A 221 2.10 -26.99 -6.22
N VAL A 222 0.82 -26.89 -6.55
CA VAL A 222 -0.24 -26.44 -5.63
C VAL A 222 -1.26 -27.53 -5.37
N ILE A 223 -1.85 -27.51 -4.16
CA ILE A 223 -2.83 -28.52 -3.74
C ILE A 223 -4.22 -28.13 -4.25
N MET A 224 -4.87 -29.09 -4.88
CA MET A 224 -6.26 -29.05 -5.32
C MET A 224 -7.09 -30.01 -4.48
N ALA A 225 -8.26 -29.58 -4.03
CA ALA A 225 -9.25 -30.53 -3.52
C ALA A 225 -9.75 -31.39 -4.69
N GLY A 226 -9.81 -32.71 -4.54
CA GLY A 226 -10.39 -33.60 -5.55
C GLY A 226 -11.87 -33.26 -5.78
N GLY A 227 -12.31 -33.36 -7.04
CA GLY A 227 -13.72 -33.24 -7.40
C GLY A 227 -14.60 -34.25 -6.63
N ALA A 228 -15.91 -34.01 -6.64
CA ALA A 228 -16.93 -34.67 -5.79
C ALA A 228 -17.06 -36.22 -5.90
N ALA A 229 -16.12 -36.92 -6.54
CA ALA A 229 -16.11 -38.37 -6.71
C ALA A 229 -14.97 -39.11 -5.99
N GLY A 230 -14.05 -38.43 -5.29
CA GLY A 230 -13.01 -39.10 -4.50
C GLY A 230 -12.29 -38.13 -3.58
N GLY A 231 -12.48 -38.25 -2.28
CA GLY A 231 -12.00 -37.31 -1.24
C GLY A 231 -10.49 -37.23 -1.02
N GLY A 232 -9.67 -37.33 -2.08
CA GLY A 232 -8.23 -37.09 -2.06
C GLY A 232 -7.87 -35.70 -2.58
N SER A 233 -6.77 -35.13 -2.10
CA SER A 233 -6.16 -33.95 -2.70
C SER A 233 -5.21 -34.36 -3.83
N THR A 234 -5.13 -33.54 -4.88
CA THR A 234 -4.19 -33.75 -6.00
C THR A 234 -3.26 -32.54 -6.10
N ARG A 235 -1.96 -32.75 -6.36
CA ARG A 235 -1.05 -31.64 -6.64
C ARG A 235 -0.97 -31.39 -8.14
N VAL A 236 -1.08 -30.13 -8.54
CA VAL A 236 -0.98 -29.68 -9.93
C VAL A 236 0.23 -28.77 -10.06
N THR A 237 1.04 -29.00 -11.08
CA THR A 237 2.22 -28.19 -11.38
C THR A 237 1.81 -26.80 -11.87
N LEU A 238 2.50 -25.73 -11.45
CA LEU A 238 2.12 -24.37 -11.86
C LEU A 238 2.31 -24.10 -13.35
N LYS A 239 3.29 -24.73 -14.01
CA LYS A 239 3.50 -24.61 -15.46
C LYS A 239 2.30 -25.09 -16.29
N ASP A 240 1.48 -25.96 -15.68
CA ASP A 240 0.26 -26.53 -16.25
C ASP A 240 -0.96 -25.62 -16.08
N LEU A 241 -0.81 -24.47 -15.42
CA LEU A 241 -1.83 -23.45 -15.17
C LEU A 241 -1.48 -22.16 -15.93
N PRO A 242 -1.78 -22.07 -17.24
CA PRO A 242 -1.35 -20.93 -18.06
C PRO A 242 -2.07 -19.62 -17.68
N PRO A 243 -1.52 -18.45 -18.06
CA PRO A 243 -2.21 -17.17 -17.93
C PRO A 243 -3.61 -17.20 -18.56
N MET A 244 -4.50 -16.33 -18.08
CA MET A 244 -5.91 -16.19 -18.51
C MET A 244 -6.82 -17.41 -18.27
N ARG A 245 -6.27 -18.58 -17.89
CA ARG A 245 -7.03 -19.80 -17.62
C ARG A 245 -7.34 -20.04 -16.13
N ARG A 246 -6.90 -19.12 -15.24
CA ARG A 246 -6.93 -19.30 -13.78
C ARG A 246 -8.21 -18.81 -13.10
N GLY A 247 -9.13 -18.16 -13.83
CA GLY A 247 -10.30 -17.54 -13.20
C GLY A 247 -11.22 -18.49 -12.44
N ARG A 248 -11.58 -19.64 -13.05
CA ARG A 248 -12.46 -20.64 -12.41
C ARG A 248 -11.77 -21.27 -11.20
N LEU A 249 -10.46 -21.52 -11.32
CA LEU A 249 -9.61 -22.02 -10.26
C LEU A 249 -9.62 -21.07 -9.04
N SER A 250 -9.42 -19.77 -9.26
CA SER A 250 -9.45 -18.74 -8.21
C SER A 250 -10.83 -18.60 -7.54
N ALA A 251 -11.90 -18.51 -8.34
CA ALA A 251 -13.25 -18.27 -7.82
C ALA A 251 -13.89 -19.53 -7.19
N GLU A 252 -13.83 -20.68 -7.87
CA GLU A 252 -14.56 -21.89 -7.45
C GLU A 252 -13.74 -22.80 -6.55
N VAL A 253 -12.41 -22.86 -6.73
CA VAL A 253 -11.56 -23.78 -5.96
C VAL A 253 -10.90 -23.05 -4.80
N ALA A 254 -10.20 -21.94 -5.07
CA ALA A 254 -9.56 -21.13 -4.02
C ALA A 254 -10.56 -20.31 -3.18
N LYS A 255 -11.80 -20.13 -3.65
CA LYS A 255 -12.90 -19.41 -2.98
C LYS A 255 -12.65 -17.92 -2.78
N LEU A 256 -11.78 -17.33 -3.61
CA LEU A 256 -11.47 -15.89 -3.61
C LEU A 256 -12.70 -15.07 -4.06
N SER A 257 -12.75 -13.79 -3.68
CA SER A 257 -13.78 -12.83 -4.12
C SER A 257 -13.32 -11.88 -5.22
N SER A 258 -12.01 -11.73 -5.44
CA SER A 258 -11.44 -10.89 -6.50
C SER A 258 -12.03 -11.28 -7.87
N THR A 259 -12.35 -10.27 -8.66
CA THR A 259 -12.97 -10.45 -9.99
C THR A 259 -11.96 -10.49 -11.13
N ASP A 260 -10.76 -9.95 -10.93
CA ASP A 260 -9.72 -9.85 -11.96
C ASP A 260 -8.66 -10.97 -11.81
N VAL A 261 -9.13 -12.20 -11.65
CA VAL A 261 -8.31 -13.36 -11.22
C VAL A 261 -7.85 -14.27 -12.37
N ALA A 262 -7.99 -13.83 -13.62
CA ALA A 262 -7.70 -14.66 -14.80
C ALA A 262 -6.23 -15.12 -14.86
N SER A 263 -5.33 -14.39 -14.20
CA SER A 263 -3.88 -14.62 -14.13
C SER A 263 -3.34 -14.51 -12.69
N GLN A 264 -4.14 -14.89 -11.70
CA GLN A 264 -3.76 -14.93 -10.27
C GLN A 264 -2.44 -15.70 -10.03
N LEU A 265 -1.54 -15.17 -9.20
CA LEU A 265 -0.36 -15.87 -8.66
C LEU A 265 -0.80 -16.89 -7.61
N PHE A 266 -0.24 -18.10 -7.69
CA PHE A 266 -0.55 -19.19 -6.76
C PHE A 266 0.67 -19.68 -5.97
N GLY A 267 1.83 -19.75 -6.62
CA GLY A 267 3.06 -20.33 -6.05
C GLY A 267 3.96 -19.32 -5.37
N PHE A 268 4.71 -19.75 -4.35
CA PHE A 268 5.74 -18.90 -3.73
C PHE A 268 6.73 -18.38 -4.77
N GLY A 269 7.12 -19.21 -5.74
CA GLY A 269 8.02 -18.79 -6.82
C GLY A 269 7.44 -17.69 -7.71
N GLU A 270 6.12 -17.72 -7.97
CA GLU A 270 5.44 -16.69 -8.75
C GLU A 270 5.38 -15.35 -8.00
N PHE A 271 5.08 -15.37 -6.70
CA PHE A 271 5.16 -14.19 -5.83
C PHE A 271 6.59 -13.63 -5.78
N ALA A 272 7.60 -14.48 -5.57
CA ALA A 272 9.01 -14.10 -5.53
C ALA A 272 9.47 -13.46 -6.85
N ALA A 273 9.09 -14.06 -7.99
CA ALA A 273 9.38 -13.52 -9.31
C ALA A 273 8.73 -12.13 -9.51
N MET A 274 7.48 -11.94 -9.04
CA MET A 274 6.78 -10.65 -9.13
C MET A 274 7.48 -9.56 -8.32
N TYR A 275 7.89 -9.86 -7.08
CA TYR A 275 8.67 -8.92 -6.25
C TYR A 275 9.98 -8.52 -6.92
N LEU A 276 10.74 -9.50 -7.43
CA LEU A 276 12.00 -9.23 -8.11
C LEU A 276 11.79 -8.37 -9.37
N ALA A 277 10.77 -8.66 -10.18
CA ALA A 277 10.46 -7.88 -11.38
C ALA A 277 10.00 -6.44 -11.05
N ALA A 278 9.29 -6.26 -9.93
CA ALA A 278 8.83 -4.95 -9.48
C ALA A 278 9.98 -4.04 -9.02
N TRP A 279 11.05 -4.60 -8.44
CA TRP A 279 12.13 -3.81 -7.82
C TRP A 279 13.46 -3.85 -8.56
N SER A 280 13.66 -4.78 -9.49
CA SER A 280 14.94 -4.99 -10.15
C SER A 280 14.82 -5.06 -11.67
N PRO A 281 15.67 -4.34 -12.41
CA PRO A 281 15.73 -4.46 -13.87
C PRO A 281 16.42 -5.76 -14.33
N ARG A 282 17.07 -6.51 -13.42
CA ARG A 282 18.00 -7.61 -13.78
C ARG A 282 17.32 -8.94 -14.10
N VAL A 283 16.10 -9.14 -13.63
CA VAL A 283 15.36 -10.41 -13.80
C VAL A 283 14.40 -10.39 -14.98
N TRP A 284 14.23 -9.24 -15.64
CA TRP A 284 13.34 -9.05 -16.78
C TRP A 284 13.80 -9.86 -17.99
N ARG A 285 12.82 -10.39 -18.73
CA ARG A 285 13.01 -11.27 -19.88
C ARG A 285 12.00 -10.90 -20.97
N PRO A 286 12.17 -11.39 -22.21
CA PRO A 286 11.12 -11.27 -23.21
C PRO A 286 9.80 -11.89 -22.70
N MET A 287 8.74 -11.09 -22.67
CA MET A 287 7.39 -11.60 -22.44
C MET A 287 6.96 -12.46 -23.64
N PRO A 288 6.28 -13.60 -23.43
CA PRO A 288 5.90 -14.51 -24.51
C PRO A 288 5.06 -13.79 -25.58
N GLU A 289 5.18 -14.14 -26.85
CA GLU A 289 4.36 -13.54 -27.91
C GLU A 289 2.86 -13.71 -27.67
N ARG A 290 2.03 -12.81 -28.23
CA ARG A 290 0.57 -12.83 -28.01
C ARG A 290 0.02 -14.23 -28.17
N SER A 291 0.24 -14.86 -29.32
CA SER A 291 -0.31 -16.18 -29.64
C SER A 291 0.05 -17.26 -28.61
N ALA A 292 1.19 -17.16 -27.91
CA ALA A 292 1.57 -18.12 -26.87
C ALA A 292 0.75 -17.99 -25.58
N LEU A 293 0.12 -16.85 -25.33
CA LEU A 293 -0.81 -16.66 -24.20
C LEU A 293 -2.13 -17.43 -24.40
N PHE A 294 -2.51 -17.65 -25.66
CA PHE A 294 -3.76 -18.29 -26.05
C PHE A 294 -3.61 -19.82 -26.06
N THR A 295 -3.22 -20.38 -24.92
CA THR A 295 -2.94 -21.81 -24.78
C THR A 295 -4.25 -22.61 -24.81
N GLU A 296 -4.35 -23.56 -25.75
CA GLU A 296 -5.41 -24.56 -25.78
C GLU A 296 -5.12 -25.67 -24.77
N VAL A 297 -6.16 -26.13 -24.08
CA VAL A 297 -6.03 -27.19 -23.08
C VAL A 297 -7.03 -28.29 -23.40
N SER A 298 -6.59 -29.55 -23.34
CA SER A 298 -7.46 -30.70 -23.64
C SER A 298 -8.69 -30.73 -22.72
N PRO A 299 -9.86 -31.24 -23.18
CA PRO A 299 -11.05 -31.37 -22.33
C PRO A 299 -10.80 -32.07 -20.99
N GLU A 300 -9.99 -33.13 -21.02
CA GLU A 300 -9.61 -33.90 -19.82
C GLU A 300 -8.85 -33.04 -18.81
N HIS A 301 -7.83 -32.30 -19.24
CA HIS A 301 -7.04 -31.45 -18.36
C HIS A 301 -7.80 -30.21 -17.89
N ARG A 302 -8.69 -29.64 -18.71
CA ARG A 302 -9.52 -28.48 -18.31
C ARG A 302 -10.38 -28.82 -17.10
N GLU A 303 -11.11 -29.93 -17.17
CA GLU A 303 -11.98 -30.35 -16.07
C GLU A 303 -11.17 -30.82 -14.86
N ALA A 304 -10.14 -31.65 -15.07
CA ALA A 304 -9.31 -32.17 -13.97
C ALA A 304 -8.56 -31.08 -13.19
N ARG A 305 -8.31 -29.91 -13.80
CA ARG A 305 -7.54 -28.80 -13.20
C ARG A 305 -8.36 -27.54 -12.95
N HIS A 306 -9.69 -27.59 -13.13
CA HIS A 306 -10.60 -26.45 -12.96
C HIS A 306 -10.17 -25.19 -13.74
N LEU A 307 -9.68 -25.37 -14.95
CA LEU A 307 -9.32 -24.25 -15.83
C LEU A 307 -10.58 -23.64 -16.45
N THR A 308 -10.55 -22.35 -16.79
CA THR A 308 -11.70 -21.67 -17.40
C THR A 308 -12.14 -22.35 -18.71
N ASP A 309 -13.46 -22.42 -18.90
CA ASP A 309 -14.15 -23.07 -20.03
C ASP A 309 -14.17 -22.18 -21.28
N PHE A 310 -13.01 -21.62 -21.60
CA PHE A 310 -12.79 -20.65 -22.67
C PHE A 310 -13.42 -21.03 -24.01
N GLU A 311 -13.27 -22.30 -24.43
CA GLU A 311 -13.75 -22.78 -25.73
C GLU A 311 -15.29 -22.70 -25.84
N LYS A 312 -16.00 -22.72 -24.71
CA LYS A 312 -17.46 -22.50 -24.68
C LYS A 312 -17.81 -21.02 -24.82
N ALA A 313 -16.97 -20.11 -24.30
CA ALA A 313 -17.22 -18.68 -24.28
C ALA A 313 -16.90 -17.99 -25.62
N HIS A 314 -15.84 -18.41 -26.27
CA HIS A 314 -15.23 -17.65 -27.37
C HIS A 314 -14.98 -18.47 -28.64
N GLY A 315 -15.29 -19.77 -28.63
CA GLY A 315 -15.06 -20.66 -29.77
C GLY A 315 -13.63 -21.21 -29.80
N ASP A 316 -13.00 -21.20 -30.97
CA ASP A 316 -11.62 -21.67 -31.12
C ASP A 316 -10.58 -20.62 -30.70
N ARG A 317 -9.31 -21.04 -30.66
CA ARG A 317 -8.19 -20.16 -30.34
C ARG A 317 -8.10 -18.93 -31.23
N ALA A 318 -8.40 -19.04 -32.53
CA ALA A 318 -8.29 -17.93 -33.46
C ALA A 318 -9.37 -16.87 -33.20
N ALA A 319 -10.59 -17.30 -32.87
CA ALA A 319 -11.67 -16.42 -32.46
C ALA A 319 -11.36 -15.70 -31.14
N TRP A 320 -10.69 -16.39 -30.19
CA TRP A 320 -10.18 -15.76 -28.97
C TRP A 320 -9.25 -14.59 -29.27
N GLU A 321 -8.21 -14.88 -30.06
CA GLU A 321 -7.13 -13.95 -30.32
C GLU A 321 -7.68 -12.75 -31.10
N ALA A 322 -8.61 -12.98 -32.02
CA ALA A 322 -9.32 -11.90 -32.71
C ALA A 322 -10.16 -11.03 -31.76
N ALA A 323 -10.81 -11.61 -30.75
CA ALA A 323 -11.57 -10.86 -29.75
C ALA A 323 -10.66 -10.01 -28.85
N ASP A 324 -9.51 -10.55 -28.43
CA ASP A 324 -8.50 -9.81 -27.67
C ASP A 324 -7.90 -8.66 -28.49
N VAL A 325 -7.56 -8.92 -29.76
CA VAL A 325 -7.10 -7.89 -30.70
C VAL A 325 -8.13 -6.78 -30.86
N LYS A 326 -9.42 -7.11 -30.87
CA LYS A 326 -10.49 -6.12 -30.94
C LYS A 326 -10.57 -5.28 -29.66
N ALA A 327 -10.41 -5.91 -28.49
CA ALA A 327 -10.41 -5.21 -27.20
C ALA A 327 -9.28 -4.18 -27.07
N GLU A 328 -8.17 -4.36 -27.80
CA GLU A 328 -7.07 -3.39 -27.83
C GLU A 328 -7.45 -2.02 -28.41
N ALA A 329 -8.47 -1.96 -29.28
CA ALA A 329 -8.99 -0.69 -29.77
C ALA A 329 -9.55 0.17 -28.63
N ASP A 330 -10.03 -0.48 -27.55
CA ASP A 330 -10.55 0.15 -26.34
C ASP A 330 -9.49 0.24 -25.23
N ASN A 331 -8.20 0.02 -25.56
CA ASN A 331 -7.06 -0.02 -24.64
C ASN A 331 -7.17 -1.14 -23.57
N GLU A 332 -7.92 -2.19 -23.88
CA GLU A 332 -8.04 -3.43 -23.12
C GLU A 332 -7.26 -4.58 -23.80
N GLY A 333 -7.27 -5.78 -23.23
CA GLY A 333 -6.65 -6.96 -23.81
C GLY A 333 -5.11 -7.03 -23.69
N THR A 334 -4.54 -8.16 -24.13
CA THR A 334 -3.15 -8.54 -23.83
C THR A 334 -2.10 -7.63 -24.46
N GLY A 335 -2.36 -7.02 -25.62
CA GLY A 335 -1.44 -6.08 -26.24
C GLY A 335 -1.41 -4.72 -25.53
N ALA A 336 -2.55 -4.26 -25.01
CA ALA A 336 -2.59 -3.03 -24.21
C ALA A 336 -1.90 -3.26 -22.85
N GLU A 337 -2.13 -4.41 -22.22
CA GLU A 337 -1.39 -4.86 -21.03
C GLU A 337 0.12 -4.88 -21.29
N ARG A 338 0.57 -5.52 -22.38
CA ARG A 338 1.99 -5.59 -22.75
C ARG A 338 2.62 -4.21 -22.82
N LYS A 339 1.99 -3.25 -23.50
CA LYS A 339 2.51 -1.88 -23.63
C LYS A 339 2.67 -1.21 -22.26
N ARG A 340 1.71 -1.42 -21.35
CA ARG A 340 1.76 -0.86 -19.99
C ARG A 340 2.85 -1.51 -19.13
N VAL A 341 3.01 -2.82 -19.22
CA VAL A 341 4.10 -3.57 -18.55
C VAL A 341 5.47 -3.16 -19.10
N GLN A 342 5.61 -2.95 -20.41
CA GLN A 342 6.85 -2.42 -21.00
C GLN A 342 7.16 -1.02 -20.49
N ALA A 343 6.17 -0.14 -20.42
CA ALA A 343 6.35 1.20 -19.85
C ALA A 343 6.76 1.16 -18.38
N PHE A 344 6.21 0.23 -17.59
CA PHE A 344 6.64 -0.04 -16.21
C PHE A 344 8.09 -0.53 -16.14
N ALA A 345 8.46 -1.48 -17.00
CA ALA A 345 9.82 -2.02 -17.04
C ALA A 345 10.86 -0.91 -17.26
N LEU A 346 10.54 0.11 -18.07
CA LEU A 346 11.42 1.27 -18.31
C LEU A 346 11.62 2.17 -17.08
N THR A 347 10.73 2.13 -16.08
CA THR A 347 10.84 2.94 -14.85
C THR A 347 11.46 2.19 -13.69
N VAL A 348 11.44 0.85 -13.71
CA VAL A 348 12.07 -0.02 -12.69
C VAL A 348 13.52 0.35 -12.36
N PRO A 349 14.41 0.73 -13.30
CA PRO A 349 15.79 1.09 -12.98
C PRO A 349 15.90 2.30 -12.05
N ARG A 350 15.03 3.30 -12.25
CA ARG A 350 14.96 4.52 -11.42
C ARG A 350 14.44 4.18 -10.03
N VAL A 351 13.44 3.30 -9.96
CA VAL A 351 12.94 2.79 -8.69
C VAL A 351 14.00 1.99 -7.94
N ALA A 352 14.74 1.12 -8.60
CA ALA A 352 15.84 0.37 -7.98
C ALA A 352 16.91 1.31 -7.39
N ARG A 353 17.27 2.36 -8.13
CA ARG A 353 18.20 3.39 -7.64
C ARG A 353 17.65 4.20 -6.46
N ALA A 354 16.37 4.58 -6.49
CA ALA A 354 15.72 5.25 -5.37
C ALA A 354 15.66 4.38 -4.10
N LEU A 355 15.36 3.08 -4.24
CA LEU A 355 15.35 2.10 -3.14
C LEU A 355 16.75 1.87 -2.56
N ALA A 356 17.81 2.00 -3.38
CA ALA A 356 19.20 2.00 -2.92
C ALA A 356 19.60 3.31 -2.22
N ASN A 357 18.80 4.37 -2.29
CA ASN A 357 19.16 5.68 -1.73
C ASN A 357 18.16 6.24 -0.69
N CYS A 358 17.14 5.50 -0.31
CA CYS A 358 16.17 5.97 0.68
C CYS A 358 15.77 4.81 1.57
N SER A 359 15.83 4.99 2.89
CA SER A 359 15.40 3.95 3.80
C SER A 359 13.91 3.70 3.59
N THR A 360 13.58 2.51 3.12
CA THR A 360 12.27 2.16 2.66
C THR A 360 11.64 1.22 3.66
N TYR A 361 10.47 1.59 4.16
CA TYR A 361 9.62 0.81 5.07
C TYR A 361 8.36 0.40 4.33
N MET A 362 7.90 -0.84 4.55
CA MET A 362 6.80 -1.41 3.75
C MET A 362 5.79 -2.15 4.62
N ILE A 363 4.58 -2.33 4.09
CA ILE A 363 3.53 -3.18 4.66
C ILE A 363 2.67 -3.71 3.50
N PHE A 364 2.24 -4.97 3.61
CA PHE A 364 1.33 -5.57 2.63
C PHE A 364 -0.06 -4.92 2.67
N ASP A 365 -0.78 -5.04 1.56
CA ASP A 365 -2.21 -4.73 1.46
C ASP A 365 -2.99 -5.91 0.89
N ASP A 366 -4.20 -5.69 0.35
CA ASP A 366 -5.00 -6.76 -0.25
C ASP A 366 -4.45 -7.24 -1.58
N HIS A 367 -4.19 -6.41 -2.59
CA HIS A 367 -3.71 -6.92 -3.88
C HIS A 367 -2.33 -7.58 -3.81
N GLU A 368 -1.56 -7.34 -2.74
CA GLU A 368 -0.30 -8.02 -2.49
C GLU A 368 -0.45 -9.52 -2.19
N ILE A 369 -1.59 -9.94 -1.60
CA ILE A 369 -1.90 -11.35 -1.29
C ILE A 369 -3.08 -11.86 -2.15
N THR A 370 -4.20 -11.14 -2.11
CA THR A 370 -5.40 -11.27 -2.95
C THR A 370 -6.40 -10.21 -2.48
N ASP A 371 -7.18 -9.64 -3.41
CA ASP A 371 -8.27 -8.71 -3.08
C ASP A 371 -9.17 -9.22 -1.94
N ASP A 372 -9.72 -8.29 -1.17
CA ASP A 372 -10.67 -8.52 -0.07
C ASP A 372 -10.21 -9.45 1.05
N TRP A 373 -8.92 -9.76 1.17
CA TRP A 373 -8.54 -10.79 2.12
C TRP A 373 -8.93 -10.42 3.56
N TYR A 374 -9.62 -11.36 4.21
CA TYR A 374 -10.19 -11.19 5.54
C TYR A 374 -11.26 -10.08 5.65
N ILE A 375 -11.91 -9.68 4.57
CA ILE A 375 -13.02 -8.70 4.58
C ILE A 375 -14.20 -9.12 5.48
N SER A 376 -14.42 -10.43 5.68
CA SER A 376 -15.47 -10.94 6.56
C SER A 376 -15.11 -12.30 7.17
N ALA A 377 -15.72 -12.67 8.31
CA ALA A 377 -15.50 -14.00 8.89
C ALA A 377 -15.95 -15.15 7.96
N PRO A 378 -17.09 -15.06 7.23
CA PRO A 378 -17.43 -16.06 6.21
C PRO A 378 -16.42 -16.16 5.07
N TRP A 379 -15.88 -15.03 4.59
CA TRP A 379 -14.79 -15.01 3.60
C TRP A 379 -13.58 -15.76 4.12
N ARG A 380 -13.14 -15.40 5.33
CA ARG A 380 -11.97 -16.01 5.96
C ARG A 380 -12.15 -17.51 6.13
N SER A 381 -13.31 -17.94 6.59
CA SER A 381 -13.64 -19.36 6.74
C SER A 381 -13.61 -20.12 5.41
N ARG A 382 -14.28 -19.63 4.36
CA ARG A 382 -14.35 -20.34 3.07
C ARG A 382 -12.99 -20.45 2.37
N VAL A 383 -12.14 -19.42 2.45
CA VAL A 383 -10.82 -19.42 1.81
C VAL A 383 -9.84 -20.28 2.58
N LEU A 384 -9.80 -20.16 3.92
CA LEU A 384 -8.86 -20.95 4.73
C LEU A 384 -9.23 -22.44 4.83
N THR A 385 -10.50 -22.79 4.61
CA THR A 385 -10.93 -24.20 4.51
C THR A 385 -10.74 -24.77 3.10
N SER A 386 -10.45 -23.95 2.09
CA SER A 386 -10.02 -24.41 0.78
C SER A 386 -8.53 -24.75 0.81
N PRO A 387 -8.10 -25.97 0.42
CA PRO A 387 -6.69 -26.30 0.32
C PRO A 387 -5.90 -25.34 -0.58
N LEU A 388 -6.47 -24.94 -1.72
CA LEU A 388 -5.83 -24.01 -2.65
C LEU A 388 -5.83 -22.58 -2.08
N GLY A 389 -6.96 -22.12 -1.55
CA GLY A 389 -7.08 -20.78 -0.96
C GLY A 389 -6.09 -20.59 0.20
N ARG A 390 -6.00 -21.56 1.11
CA ARG A 390 -5.01 -21.57 2.19
C ARG A 390 -3.57 -21.64 1.68
N SER A 391 -3.28 -22.43 0.64
CA SER A 391 -1.94 -22.52 0.06
C SER A 391 -1.50 -21.21 -0.59
N LEU A 392 -2.38 -20.53 -1.33
CA LEU A 392 -2.12 -19.22 -1.92
C LEU A 392 -1.78 -18.19 -0.84
N MET A 393 -2.58 -18.13 0.23
CA MET A 393 -2.37 -17.24 1.36
C MET A 393 -1.01 -17.49 2.06
N ARG A 394 -0.68 -18.77 2.28
CA ARG A 394 0.63 -19.18 2.81
C ARG A 394 1.77 -18.71 1.92
N ASN A 395 1.66 -18.94 0.62
CA ASN A 395 2.71 -18.59 -0.35
C ASN A 395 2.93 -17.06 -0.44
N GLY A 396 1.85 -16.27 -0.46
CA GLY A 396 1.94 -14.81 -0.43
C GLY A 396 2.59 -14.27 0.84
N LEU A 397 2.19 -14.78 2.02
CA LEU A 397 2.78 -14.38 3.30
C LEU A 397 4.23 -14.84 3.46
N MET A 398 4.58 -16.03 2.94
CA MET A 398 5.97 -16.48 2.86
C MET A 398 6.81 -15.54 2.00
N ALA A 399 6.28 -15.10 0.85
CA ALA A 399 6.95 -14.12 0.01
C ALA A 399 7.13 -12.77 0.73
N TYR A 400 6.10 -12.26 1.41
CA TYR A 400 6.26 -11.04 2.23
C TYR A 400 7.36 -11.19 3.30
N MET A 401 7.47 -12.34 3.95
CA MET A 401 8.53 -12.63 4.93
C MET A 401 9.92 -12.84 4.31
N ALA A 402 10.02 -13.13 3.01
CA ALA A 402 11.30 -13.22 2.30
C ALA A 402 11.79 -11.85 1.79
N PHE A 403 10.86 -10.99 1.38
CA PHE A 403 11.13 -9.77 0.62
C PHE A 403 10.97 -8.48 1.44
N GLN A 404 10.11 -8.46 2.46
CA GLN A 404 9.76 -7.23 3.18
C GLN A 404 10.00 -7.31 4.69
N ALA A 405 9.39 -8.29 5.37
CA ALA A 405 9.29 -8.29 6.82
C ALA A 405 10.65 -8.19 7.56
N PRO A 406 11.70 -8.91 7.15
CA PRO A 406 13.01 -8.84 7.81
C PRO A 406 13.64 -7.45 7.76
N GLY A 407 13.44 -6.71 6.67
CA GLY A 407 13.98 -5.36 6.55
C GLY A 407 13.25 -4.31 7.39
N ASN A 408 11.97 -4.53 7.72
CA ASN A 408 11.19 -3.58 8.52
C ASN A 408 11.63 -3.57 10.00
N ASP A 409 11.98 -4.74 10.56
CA ASP A 409 12.40 -4.89 11.96
C ASP A 409 13.44 -6.03 12.13
N PRO A 410 14.69 -5.82 11.67
CA PRO A 410 15.70 -6.87 11.53
C PRO A 410 15.98 -7.64 12.83
N ALA A 411 15.95 -6.95 13.96
CA ALA A 411 16.22 -7.52 15.28
C ALA A 411 15.26 -8.68 15.64
N LYS A 412 14.00 -8.64 15.18
CA LYS A 412 13.03 -9.74 15.40
C LYS A 412 13.38 -11.01 14.61
N TRP A 413 14.09 -10.86 13.48
CA TRP A 413 14.32 -11.92 12.49
C TRP A 413 15.73 -12.52 12.54
N GLN A 414 16.65 -11.87 13.24
CA GLN A 414 17.99 -12.38 13.50
C GLN A 414 17.95 -13.48 14.56
N ARG A 415 18.74 -14.54 14.34
CA ARG A 415 18.90 -15.63 15.32
C ARG A 415 19.87 -15.15 16.40
N GLN A 416 19.39 -14.94 17.62
CA GLN A 416 20.30 -14.80 18.76
C GLN A 416 20.99 -16.14 19.00
N ALA A 417 22.31 -16.16 19.18
CA ALA A 417 23.02 -17.37 19.57
C ALA A 417 22.38 -17.92 20.86
N ALA A 418 21.87 -19.14 20.80
CA ALA A 418 21.24 -19.79 21.95
C ALA A 418 22.29 -19.95 23.06
N MET A 419 22.29 -19.02 24.02
CA MET A 419 22.96 -19.25 25.29
C MET A 419 22.24 -20.43 25.97
N ALA A 420 22.99 -21.35 26.57
CA ALA A 420 22.38 -22.42 27.36
C ALA A 420 21.56 -21.79 28.50
N GLY A 421 20.23 -21.91 28.44
CA GLY A 421 19.29 -21.22 29.34
C GLY A 421 18.74 -19.87 28.82
N GLY A 422 18.91 -19.55 27.53
CA GLY A 422 18.35 -18.35 26.89
C GLY A 422 16.83 -18.38 26.72
N PRO A 423 16.20 -17.23 26.40
CA PRO A 423 14.75 -17.13 26.22
C PRO A 423 14.26 -18.05 25.09
N GLU A 424 13.00 -18.47 25.17
CA GLU A 424 12.31 -19.20 24.09
C GLU A 424 12.39 -18.41 22.76
N SER A 425 12.48 -19.13 21.64
CA SER A 425 12.49 -18.55 20.29
C SER A 425 11.29 -17.63 20.08
N THR A 426 11.49 -16.47 19.46
CA THR A 426 10.38 -15.57 19.11
C THR A 426 9.45 -16.21 18.07
N PRO A 427 8.19 -15.77 17.94
CA PRO A 427 7.31 -16.22 16.85
C PRO A 427 7.92 -16.02 15.46
N GLU A 428 8.64 -14.91 15.24
CA GLU A 428 9.33 -14.60 13.99
C GLU A 428 10.47 -15.59 13.68
N GLN A 429 11.24 -15.99 14.69
CA GLN A 429 12.27 -17.03 14.54
C GLN A 429 11.65 -18.41 14.32
N THR A 430 10.52 -18.70 14.97
CA THR A 430 9.82 -19.98 14.85
C THR A 430 9.23 -20.17 13.46
N VAL A 431 8.54 -19.16 12.91
CA VAL A 431 8.03 -19.24 11.53
C VAL A 431 9.16 -19.38 10.51
N GLN A 432 10.30 -18.73 10.76
CA GLN A 432 11.46 -18.80 9.88
C GLN A 432 12.02 -20.22 9.79
N LEU A 433 12.08 -20.94 10.92
CA LEU A 433 12.46 -22.35 10.96
C LEU A 433 11.43 -23.24 10.25
N ALA A 434 10.13 -22.99 10.46
CA ALA A 434 9.06 -23.75 9.83
C ALA A 434 9.06 -23.57 8.29
N MET A 435 9.28 -22.35 7.81
CA MET A 435 9.42 -22.05 6.38
C MET A 435 10.64 -22.76 5.78
N GLN A 436 11.78 -22.76 6.48
CA GLN A 436 12.96 -23.47 6.00
C GLN A 436 12.70 -24.98 5.89
N ALA A 437 12.09 -25.59 6.90
CA ALA A 437 11.73 -27.01 6.86
C ALA A 437 10.78 -27.34 5.70
N LEU A 438 9.81 -26.46 5.41
CA LEU A 438 8.92 -26.61 4.27
C LEU A 438 9.67 -26.53 2.92
N LEU A 439 10.63 -25.61 2.81
CA LEU A 439 11.46 -25.44 1.61
C LEU A 439 12.47 -26.57 1.40
N ASP A 440 12.95 -27.18 2.48
CA ASP A 440 13.85 -28.34 2.44
C ASP A 440 13.09 -29.61 1.98
N ASP A 441 11.78 -29.68 2.25
CA ASP A 441 10.87 -30.77 1.86
C ASP A 441 10.16 -30.51 0.51
N ARG A 442 10.66 -29.57 -0.30
CA ARG A 442 10.03 -29.11 -1.55
C ARG A 442 9.73 -30.18 -2.61
N ALA A 443 10.43 -31.31 -2.60
CA ALA A 443 10.19 -32.41 -3.54
C ALA A 443 8.85 -33.14 -3.29
N GLY A 444 8.29 -33.00 -2.09
CA GLY A 444 7.02 -33.61 -1.70
C GLY A 444 6.53 -33.05 -0.36
N PRO A 445 6.22 -31.74 -0.29
CA PRO A 445 5.98 -31.06 0.98
C PRO A 445 4.85 -31.75 1.75
N THR A 446 5.17 -32.21 2.94
CA THR A 446 4.22 -32.86 3.83
C THR A 446 3.22 -31.85 4.38
N VAL A 447 1.99 -32.31 4.59
CA VAL A 447 0.94 -31.51 5.26
C VAL A 447 1.38 -31.04 6.65
N ALA A 448 2.30 -31.78 7.31
CA ALA A 448 2.86 -31.39 8.60
C ALA A 448 3.74 -30.13 8.49
N HIS A 449 4.64 -30.05 7.51
CA HIS A 449 5.45 -28.84 7.28
C HIS A 449 4.58 -27.65 6.86
N GLU A 450 3.58 -27.87 6.01
CA GLU A 450 2.62 -26.81 5.63
C GLU A 450 1.85 -26.29 6.86
N ASN A 451 1.31 -27.19 7.68
CA ASN A 451 0.58 -26.82 8.89
C ASN A 451 1.47 -26.10 9.92
N ALA A 452 2.75 -26.46 10.02
CA ALA A 452 3.69 -25.80 10.92
C ALA A 452 3.91 -24.32 10.55
N VAL A 453 3.95 -24.01 9.25
CA VAL A 453 3.94 -22.62 8.78
C VAL A 453 2.58 -21.99 9.05
N ASP A 454 1.50 -22.60 8.57
CA ASP A 454 0.11 -22.11 8.67
C ASP A 454 -0.27 -21.72 10.11
N GLU A 455 0.19 -22.46 11.12
CA GLU A 455 -0.04 -22.17 12.53
C GLU A 455 0.59 -20.84 12.98
N GLN A 456 1.81 -20.54 12.54
CA GLN A 456 2.51 -19.32 12.93
C GLN A 456 1.92 -18.08 12.24
N ILE A 457 1.43 -18.25 11.01
CA ILE A 457 0.84 -17.16 10.21
C ILE A 457 -0.69 -17.09 10.27
N GLY A 458 -1.34 -17.80 11.20
CA GLY A 458 -2.78 -17.63 11.48
C GLY A 458 -3.71 -18.20 10.41
N LEU A 459 -3.25 -19.20 9.67
CA LEU A 459 -4.03 -19.89 8.62
C LEU A 459 -4.63 -21.22 9.08
N SER A 460 -4.22 -21.73 10.26
CA SER A 460 -4.71 -23.00 10.82
C SER A 460 -6.14 -22.90 11.37
N ASN A 461 -6.56 -21.72 11.83
CA ASN A 461 -7.88 -21.47 12.40
C ASN A 461 -8.44 -20.13 11.88
N PRO A 462 -9.64 -20.10 11.27
CA PRO A 462 -10.24 -18.86 10.76
C PRO A 462 -10.61 -17.83 11.85
N THR A 463 -10.49 -18.16 13.13
CA THR A 463 -10.78 -17.23 14.24
C THR A 463 -9.54 -16.67 14.94
N GLU A 464 -8.33 -17.17 14.65
CA GLU A 464 -7.10 -16.79 15.34
C GLU A 464 -6.17 -16.00 14.41
N GLY A 465 -5.66 -14.84 14.84
CA GLY A 465 -4.66 -14.09 14.09
C GLY A 465 -3.28 -14.76 14.07
N PRO A 466 -2.33 -14.25 13.28
CA PRO A 466 -0.96 -14.78 13.26
C PRO A 466 -0.27 -14.57 14.62
N LYS A 467 0.66 -15.48 14.94
CA LYS A 467 1.61 -15.34 16.06
C LYS A 467 2.75 -14.39 15.70
N VAL A 468 3.15 -14.42 14.43
CA VAL A 468 4.15 -13.54 13.83
C VAL A 468 3.62 -12.11 13.82
N ARG A 469 4.45 -11.12 14.18
CA ARG A 469 4.05 -9.71 14.18
C ARG A 469 4.55 -9.02 12.92
N PHE A 470 3.63 -8.50 12.13
CA PHE A 470 3.96 -7.71 10.93
C PHE A 470 3.93 -6.19 11.17
N HIS A 471 3.28 -5.73 12.24
CA HIS A 471 3.38 -4.35 12.69
C HIS A 471 4.76 -4.06 13.31
N TYR A 472 5.22 -2.82 13.17
CA TYR A 472 6.52 -2.39 13.68
C TYR A 472 6.55 -0.90 13.98
N ALA A 473 7.61 -0.47 14.67
CA ALA A 473 7.88 0.92 14.95
C ALA A 473 9.29 1.31 14.47
N VAL A 474 9.41 2.57 14.07
CA VAL A 474 10.66 3.21 13.67
C VAL A 474 10.79 4.50 14.47
N ASP A 475 11.88 4.60 15.21
CA ASP A 475 12.13 5.73 16.10
C ASP A 475 13.08 6.72 15.42
N GLY A 476 12.68 7.98 15.39
CA GLY A 476 13.54 9.10 15.03
C GLY A 476 13.86 9.97 16.25
N PRO A 477 14.70 11.01 16.08
CA PRO A 477 15.16 11.83 17.21
C PRO A 477 14.04 12.51 18.02
N ARG A 478 12.98 12.97 17.34
CA ARG A 478 11.83 13.67 17.95
C ARG A 478 10.47 13.07 17.58
N HIS A 479 10.44 11.94 16.88
CA HIS A 479 9.21 11.32 16.39
C HIS A 479 9.25 9.80 16.51
N ARG A 480 8.08 9.17 16.48
CA ARG A 480 7.94 7.72 16.30
C ARG A 480 6.98 7.47 15.16
N VAL A 481 7.38 6.59 14.25
CA VAL A 481 6.50 6.01 13.25
C VAL A 481 6.01 4.66 13.75
N VAL A 482 4.70 4.43 13.68
CA VAL A 482 4.05 3.14 13.94
C VAL A 482 3.39 2.69 12.65
N VAL A 483 3.76 1.52 12.16
CA VAL A 483 3.16 0.90 10.98
C VAL A 483 2.17 -0.17 11.43
N LEU A 484 0.90 0.03 11.11
CA LEU A 484 -0.19 -0.85 11.51
C LEU A 484 -0.29 -2.07 10.58
N ASP A 485 -0.70 -3.20 11.14
CA ASP A 485 -1.15 -4.35 10.36
C ASP A 485 -2.69 -4.41 10.44
N THR A 486 -3.34 -3.79 9.46
CA THR A 486 -4.81 -3.68 9.37
C THR A 486 -5.46 -4.85 8.63
N ARG A 487 -4.66 -5.83 8.19
CA ARG A 487 -5.16 -6.95 7.38
C ARG A 487 -5.10 -8.27 8.15
N SER A 488 -3.93 -8.68 8.65
CA SER A 488 -3.77 -10.05 9.19
C SER A 488 -4.44 -10.25 10.56
N HIS A 489 -4.58 -9.17 11.35
CA HIS A 489 -5.16 -9.19 12.70
C HIS A 489 -6.64 -8.78 12.74
N ARG A 490 -7.33 -8.78 11.59
CA ARG A 490 -8.76 -8.47 11.53
C ARG A 490 -9.59 -9.38 12.44
N THR A 491 -10.51 -8.77 13.17
CA THR A 491 -11.50 -9.47 14.02
C THR A 491 -12.91 -9.07 13.62
N TYR A 492 -13.92 -9.87 13.99
CA TYR A 492 -15.29 -9.70 13.50
C TYR A 492 -16.30 -9.68 14.64
N GLU A 493 -17.44 -9.03 14.42
CA GLU A 493 -18.56 -9.06 15.37
C GLU A 493 -19.27 -10.43 15.40
N SER A 494 -19.29 -11.12 14.25
CA SER A 494 -19.91 -12.44 14.10
C SER A 494 -19.03 -13.36 13.25
N ALA A 495 -18.94 -14.63 13.67
CA ALA A 495 -18.25 -15.67 12.90
C ALA A 495 -19.05 -16.15 11.67
N THR A 496 -20.37 -15.95 11.66
CA THR A 496 -21.28 -16.52 10.64
C THR A 496 -21.96 -15.48 9.78
N ARG A 497 -22.18 -14.26 10.31
CA ARG A 497 -22.77 -13.16 9.56
C ARG A 497 -21.67 -12.33 8.91
N ALA A 498 -21.82 -12.05 7.60
CA ALA A 498 -21.01 -11.05 6.93
C ALA A 498 -21.19 -9.71 7.65
N SER A 499 -20.11 -9.27 8.30
CA SER A 499 -19.98 -8.02 9.02
C SER A 499 -18.61 -7.43 8.70
N PRO A 500 -18.49 -6.11 8.59
CA PRO A 500 -17.20 -5.47 8.34
C PRO A 500 -16.16 -5.87 9.38
N PRO A 501 -14.87 -5.91 9.01
CA PRO A 501 -13.81 -6.26 9.91
C PRO A 501 -13.46 -5.09 10.84
N LYS A 502 -13.07 -5.42 12.07
CA LYS A 502 -12.31 -4.52 12.93
C LYS A 502 -10.86 -4.59 12.49
N LEU A 503 -10.36 -3.53 11.87
CA LEU A 503 -9.01 -3.51 11.26
C LEU A 503 -7.87 -3.78 12.25
N VAL A 504 -7.94 -3.22 13.46
CA VAL A 504 -6.91 -3.41 14.51
C VAL A 504 -7.39 -4.21 15.73
N GLY A 505 -8.70 -4.46 15.83
CA GLY A 505 -9.31 -5.36 16.82
C GLY A 505 -8.72 -5.31 18.23
N SER A 506 -8.41 -6.50 18.77
CA SER A 506 -7.71 -6.68 20.04
C SER A 506 -6.21 -6.40 19.98
N ALA A 507 -5.64 -6.20 18.78
CA ALA A 507 -4.21 -5.97 18.59
C ALA A 507 -3.81 -4.48 18.75
N LEU A 508 -4.77 -3.58 18.91
CA LEU A 508 -4.52 -2.14 19.03
C LEU A 508 -3.49 -1.77 20.11
N ASP A 509 -3.54 -2.42 21.27
CA ASP A 509 -2.60 -2.13 22.38
C ASP A 509 -1.16 -2.53 22.05
N ALA A 510 -0.98 -3.62 21.32
CA ALA A 510 0.34 -4.06 20.86
C ALA A 510 0.87 -3.18 19.72
N MET A 511 0.00 -2.79 18.77
CA MET A 511 0.39 -2.00 17.60
C MET A 511 0.67 -0.54 17.97
N LEU A 512 -0.21 0.08 18.74
CA LEU A 512 -0.14 1.50 19.07
C LEU A 512 -0.48 1.70 20.55
N PRO A 513 0.51 1.64 21.45
CA PRO A 513 0.31 1.92 22.88
C PRO A 513 -0.28 3.32 23.13
N ALA A 514 -0.91 3.51 24.30
CA ALA A 514 -1.43 4.81 24.71
C ALA A 514 -0.28 5.81 24.96
N GLY A 515 -0.46 7.04 24.46
CA GLY A 515 0.44 8.16 24.68
C GLY A 515 0.08 9.00 25.91
N PRO A 516 0.68 10.20 26.05
CA PRO A 516 1.70 10.75 25.15
C PRO A 516 3.05 10.04 25.32
N PHE A 517 4.02 10.35 24.47
CA PHE A 517 5.40 9.94 24.70
C PHE A 517 5.95 10.54 25.99
N THR A 518 6.75 9.77 26.72
CA THR A 518 7.38 10.17 27.98
C THR A 518 8.89 10.40 27.84
N ASP A 519 9.44 10.19 26.65
CA ASP A 519 10.87 10.21 26.35
C ASP A 519 11.29 11.37 25.44
N GLY A 520 10.49 12.44 25.43
CA GLY A 520 10.81 13.68 24.72
C GLY A 520 10.43 13.69 23.24
N ARG A 521 9.87 12.61 22.70
CA ARG A 521 9.29 12.63 21.34
C ARG A 521 8.02 13.46 21.30
N GLU A 522 7.81 14.14 20.18
CA GLU A 522 6.81 15.18 20.02
C GLU A 522 5.73 14.84 18.99
N LEU A 523 6.05 13.98 18.02
CA LEU A 523 5.21 13.66 16.87
C LEU A 523 5.02 12.15 16.74
N LEU A 524 3.75 11.71 16.72
CA LEU A 524 3.39 10.36 16.30
C LEU A 524 3.07 10.38 14.80
N ILE A 525 3.68 9.47 14.05
CA ILE A 525 3.29 9.18 12.66
C ILE A 525 2.72 7.78 12.63
N VAL A 526 1.54 7.61 12.05
CA VAL A 526 0.89 6.31 11.88
C VAL A 526 0.82 5.99 10.40
N VAL A 527 1.31 4.83 10.01
CA VAL A 527 1.15 4.31 8.65
C VAL A 527 0.04 3.27 8.67
N SER A 528 -0.97 3.47 7.84
CA SER A 528 -2.13 2.61 7.71
C SER A 528 -2.35 2.31 6.24
N PRO A 529 -2.42 1.04 5.81
CA PRO A 529 -2.70 0.72 4.42
C PRO A 529 -3.96 1.41 3.89
N VAL A 530 -5.04 1.37 4.67
CA VAL A 530 -6.31 2.06 4.35
C VAL A 530 -6.40 3.43 5.04
N PRO A 531 -6.88 4.51 4.38
CA PRO A 531 -7.05 5.82 4.99
C PRO A 531 -8.15 5.81 6.05
N PHE A 532 -7.94 6.54 7.15
CA PHE A 532 -8.79 6.47 8.33
C PHE A 532 -9.88 7.58 8.42
N LEU A 533 -9.59 8.80 7.96
CA LEU A 533 -10.48 9.98 8.04
C LEU A 533 -11.38 10.20 6.83
N PHE A 534 -11.42 9.27 5.87
CA PHE A 534 -12.09 9.53 4.60
C PHE A 534 -13.58 9.93 4.81
N PRO A 535 -14.10 10.96 4.09
CA PRO A 535 -15.42 11.51 4.38
C PRO A 535 -16.52 10.47 4.13
N ARG A 536 -17.16 10.07 5.22
CA ARG A 536 -18.24 9.06 5.35
C ARG A 536 -19.46 9.17 4.42
N ILE A 537 -19.50 10.08 3.45
CA ILE A 537 -20.60 10.16 2.47
C ILE A 537 -20.60 8.93 1.56
N PHE A 538 -19.42 8.49 1.11
CA PHE A 538 -19.31 7.27 0.30
C PHE A 538 -19.44 6.02 1.17
N ASP A 539 -18.59 5.86 2.19
CA ASP A 539 -18.46 4.62 2.96
C ASP A 539 -19.60 4.34 3.95
N ALA A 540 -20.25 5.36 4.51
CA ALA A 540 -21.23 5.16 5.59
C ALA A 540 -22.69 5.31 5.17
N LEU A 541 -22.96 5.72 3.92
CA LEU A 541 -24.33 5.91 3.41
C LEU A 541 -24.55 5.29 2.03
N VAL A 542 -23.63 5.47 1.09
CA VAL A 542 -23.79 5.00 -0.30
C VAL A 542 -23.36 3.55 -0.44
N GLN A 543 -22.15 3.20 0.00
CA GLN A 543 -21.57 1.86 -0.12
C GLN A 543 -22.40 0.78 0.61
N PRO A 544 -22.87 0.97 1.88
CA PRO A 544 -23.66 -0.04 2.56
C PRO A 544 -25.09 -0.17 1.99
N ALA A 545 -25.65 0.93 1.47
CA ALA A 545 -26.95 0.91 0.80
C ALA A 545 -26.86 0.23 -0.56
N ALA A 546 -25.78 0.47 -1.32
CA ALA A 546 -25.49 -0.20 -2.59
C ALA A 546 -25.22 -1.70 -2.37
N ALA A 547 -24.47 -2.06 -1.33
CA ALA A 547 -24.27 -3.44 -0.88
C ALA A 547 -25.59 -4.14 -0.55
N ALA A 548 -26.45 -3.51 0.26
CA ALA A 548 -27.76 -4.09 0.59
C ALA A 548 -28.70 -4.23 -0.63
N VAL A 549 -28.64 -3.29 -1.58
CA VAL A 549 -29.38 -3.37 -2.85
C VAL A 549 -28.83 -4.48 -3.74
N PHE A 550 -27.50 -4.66 -3.78
CA PHE A 550 -26.84 -5.76 -4.48
C PHE A 550 -27.26 -7.11 -3.89
N ASP A 551 -27.23 -7.27 -2.57
CA ASP A 551 -27.71 -8.49 -1.88
C ASP A 551 -29.17 -8.79 -2.21
N LEU A 552 -30.03 -7.76 -2.20
CA LEU A 552 -31.45 -7.91 -2.55
C LEU A 552 -31.63 -8.32 -4.01
N LYS A 553 -30.90 -7.69 -4.95
CA LYS A 553 -30.95 -8.03 -6.38
C LYS A 553 -30.42 -9.44 -6.64
N THR A 554 -29.29 -9.82 -6.07
CA THR A 554 -28.69 -11.16 -6.25
C THR A 554 -29.52 -12.26 -5.60
N HIS A 555 -30.20 -11.99 -4.48
CA HIS A 555 -31.12 -12.95 -3.84
C HIS A 555 -32.46 -13.12 -4.60
N ILE A 556 -32.99 -12.06 -5.22
CA ILE A 556 -34.26 -12.11 -5.98
C ILE A 556 -34.05 -12.56 -7.43
N VAL A 557 -32.92 -12.17 -8.04
CA VAL A 557 -32.60 -12.39 -9.45
C VAL A 557 -31.33 -13.26 -9.52
N ARG A 558 -31.46 -14.56 -9.19
CA ARG A 558 -30.40 -15.56 -9.44
C ARG A 558 -30.34 -15.91 -10.93
N THR A 559 -30.06 -14.94 -11.79
CA THR A 559 -30.01 -15.17 -13.25
C THR A 559 -28.92 -14.34 -13.94
N GLU A 560 -27.72 -14.26 -13.37
CA GLU A 560 -26.55 -14.16 -14.25
C GLU A 560 -26.16 -15.59 -14.59
N ALA A 561 -26.28 -15.96 -15.87
CA ALA A 561 -25.77 -17.23 -16.35
C ALA A 561 -24.27 -17.29 -16.05
N PHE A 562 -23.76 -18.46 -15.67
CA PHE A 562 -22.32 -18.68 -15.53
C PHE A 562 -21.62 -18.22 -16.81
N ASP A 563 -20.72 -17.23 -16.68
CA ASP A 563 -19.87 -16.77 -17.77
C ASP A 563 -18.53 -17.54 -17.69
N PRO A 564 -18.29 -18.51 -18.60
CA PRO A 564 -17.07 -19.31 -18.59
C PRO A 564 -15.80 -18.49 -18.89
N ALA A 565 -15.92 -17.29 -19.48
CA ALA A 565 -14.80 -16.38 -19.71
C ALA A 565 -14.52 -15.48 -18.50
N ARG A 566 -15.54 -15.20 -17.68
CA ARG A 566 -15.46 -14.33 -16.51
C ARG A 566 -16.18 -14.99 -15.33
N PRO A 567 -15.66 -16.11 -14.81
CA PRO A 567 -16.29 -16.80 -13.70
C PRO A 567 -16.35 -15.87 -12.50
N ARG A 568 -17.56 -15.56 -12.04
CA ARG A 568 -17.79 -14.68 -10.90
C ARG A 568 -17.92 -15.49 -9.62
N PRO A 569 -17.22 -15.12 -8.54
CA PRO A 569 -17.42 -15.75 -7.25
C PRO A 569 -18.81 -15.43 -6.71
N ALA A 570 -19.38 -16.35 -5.93
CA ALA A 570 -20.61 -16.09 -5.19
C ALA A 570 -20.28 -15.20 -3.98
N ILE A 571 -20.35 -13.88 -4.18
CA ILE A 571 -19.99 -12.85 -3.20
C ILE A 571 -21.24 -12.16 -2.65
N VAL A 572 -21.14 -11.68 -1.41
CA VAL A 572 -22.15 -10.80 -0.80
C VAL A 572 -21.87 -9.34 -1.14
N GLY A 573 -22.86 -8.47 -1.00
CA GLY A 573 -22.75 -7.06 -1.34
C GLY A 573 -21.66 -6.32 -0.57
N SER A 574 -21.33 -6.74 0.65
CA SER A 574 -20.21 -6.15 1.40
C SER A 574 -18.84 -6.51 0.80
N GLU A 575 -18.73 -7.66 0.14
CA GLU A 575 -17.52 -8.10 -0.58
C GLU A 575 -17.48 -7.47 -1.98
N HIS A 576 -18.62 -7.32 -2.64
CA HIS A 576 -18.67 -6.66 -3.96
C HIS A 576 -18.35 -5.16 -3.92
N TRP A 577 -18.52 -4.53 -2.77
CA TRP A 577 -18.35 -3.09 -2.58
C TRP A 577 -17.30 -2.78 -1.54
N ASP A 578 -16.39 -3.70 -1.17
CA ASP A 578 -15.22 -3.44 -0.33
C ASP A 578 -15.55 -2.71 0.98
N VAL A 579 -16.58 -3.19 1.70
CA VAL A 579 -17.06 -2.54 2.94
C VAL A 579 -16.15 -2.90 4.12
N GLU A 580 -14.92 -2.38 4.09
CA GLU A 580 -13.87 -2.68 5.06
C GLU A 580 -13.07 -1.48 5.57
N GLY A 581 -13.30 -0.30 5.00
CA GLY A 581 -12.67 0.92 5.48
C GLY A 581 -12.94 1.18 6.96
N TRP A 582 -12.10 2.00 7.59
CA TRP A 582 -12.21 2.33 9.03
C TRP A 582 -13.62 2.76 9.47
N GLY A 583 -14.39 3.41 8.59
CA GLY A 583 -15.77 3.84 8.88
C GLY A 583 -16.81 2.70 8.97
N ALA A 584 -16.48 1.49 8.52
CA ALA A 584 -17.39 0.36 8.43
C ALA A 584 -17.71 -0.27 9.80
N ASP A 585 -16.73 -0.32 10.71
CA ASP A 585 -16.95 -0.62 12.14
C ASP A 585 -16.78 0.67 12.98
N GLU A 586 -17.90 1.31 13.32
CA GLU A 586 -17.90 2.58 14.05
C GLU A 586 -17.30 2.48 15.47
N ALA A 587 -17.34 1.31 16.10
CA ALA A 587 -16.86 1.10 17.46
C ALA A 587 -15.32 0.92 17.50
N ALA A 588 -14.76 0.16 16.56
CA ALA A 588 -13.32 0.03 16.38
C ALA A 588 -12.69 1.34 15.94
N PHE A 589 -13.32 2.04 14.98
CA PHE A 589 -12.93 3.41 14.61
C PHE A 589 -12.85 4.33 15.82
N HIS A 590 -13.87 4.28 16.68
CA HIS A 590 -13.90 5.12 17.87
C HIS A 590 -12.75 4.81 18.83
N THR A 591 -12.53 3.52 19.10
CA THR A 591 -11.46 3.07 19.99
C THR A 591 -10.10 3.54 19.47
N PHE A 592 -9.89 3.44 18.15
CA PHE A 592 -8.69 3.92 17.49
C PHE A 592 -8.54 5.44 17.56
N LEU A 593 -9.61 6.21 17.29
CA LEU A 593 -9.58 7.67 17.38
C LEU A 593 -9.22 8.14 18.80
N ARG A 594 -9.78 7.50 19.84
CA ARG A 594 -9.42 7.79 21.23
C ARG A 594 -7.96 7.46 21.55
N ARG A 595 -7.44 6.36 20.99
CA ARG A 595 -6.02 6.02 21.11
C ARG A 595 -5.16 7.11 20.49
N LEU A 596 -5.48 7.60 19.29
CA LEU A 596 -4.76 8.72 18.67
C LEU A 596 -4.86 10.01 19.51
N GLY A 597 -6.01 10.28 20.14
CA GLY A 597 -6.18 11.47 20.96
C GLY A 597 -5.34 11.52 22.23
N THR A 598 -4.67 10.43 22.61
CA THR A 598 -3.65 10.45 23.67
C THR A 598 -2.34 11.13 23.24
N TYR A 599 -2.17 11.38 21.93
CA TYR A 599 -1.00 12.04 21.36
C TYR A 599 -1.34 13.46 20.91
N PRO A 600 -0.60 14.50 21.36
CA PRO A 600 -0.88 15.89 21.00
C PRO A 600 -0.88 16.17 19.50
N ARG A 601 0.06 15.56 18.77
CA ARG A 601 0.33 15.83 17.36
C ARG A 601 0.46 14.50 16.62
N VAL A 602 -0.37 14.31 15.61
CA VAL A 602 -0.41 13.05 14.85
C VAL A 602 -0.40 13.35 13.35
N MET A 603 0.41 12.59 12.62
CA MET A 603 0.30 12.48 11.17
C MET A 603 -0.09 11.04 10.82
N VAL A 604 -0.99 10.85 9.86
CA VAL A 604 -1.35 9.54 9.32
C VAL A 604 -0.98 9.50 7.85
N LEU A 605 -0.24 8.49 7.43
CA LEU A 605 0.08 8.19 6.03
C LEU A 605 -0.81 7.02 5.58
N GLY A 606 -1.56 7.20 4.48
CA GLY A 606 -2.56 6.25 4.00
C GLY A 606 -2.45 5.91 2.51
N GLY A 607 -2.90 4.71 2.14
CA GLY A 607 -2.86 4.13 0.79
C GLY A 607 -4.21 3.64 0.24
N ASP A 608 -4.21 2.58 -0.57
CA ASP A 608 -5.36 1.72 -0.92
C ASP A 608 -6.65 2.34 -1.51
N VAL A 609 -6.59 3.55 -2.09
CA VAL A 609 -7.80 4.22 -2.62
C VAL A 609 -7.62 4.84 -4.00
N HIS A 610 -6.49 4.60 -4.67
CA HIS A 610 -6.20 5.05 -6.05
C HIS A 610 -6.31 6.56 -6.28
N PHE A 611 -6.18 7.36 -5.22
CA PHE A 611 -6.08 8.82 -5.29
C PHE A 611 -5.22 9.36 -4.14
N ALA A 612 -4.84 10.64 -4.23
CA ALA A 612 -4.27 11.36 -3.11
C ALA A 612 -5.24 12.40 -2.54
N SER A 613 -5.19 12.61 -1.23
CA SER A 613 -5.98 13.63 -0.54
C SER A 613 -5.32 14.02 0.78
N SER A 614 -5.79 15.11 1.41
CA SER A 614 -5.35 15.44 2.76
C SER A 614 -6.50 15.98 3.60
N LEU A 615 -6.56 15.52 4.84
CA LEU A 615 -7.59 15.89 5.79
C LEU A 615 -6.95 16.29 7.12
N VAL A 616 -7.63 17.15 7.85
CA VAL A 616 -7.32 17.47 9.24
C VAL A 616 -8.48 17.00 10.13
N CYS A 617 -8.15 16.46 11.29
CA CYS A 617 -9.07 16.18 12.37
C CYS A 617 -8.61 16.90 13.64
N ASP A 618 -9.48 17.78 14.16
CA ASP A 618 -9.35 18.28 15.53
C ASP A 618 -10.15 17.34 16.45
N LEU A 619 -9.53 16.86 17.53
CA LEU A 619 -10.08 15.84 18.41
C LEU A 619 -10.08 16.30 19.87
N TRP A 620 -11.22 16.15 20.53
CA TRP A 620 -11.42 16.38 21.96
C TRP A 620 -11.88 15.09 22.64
N ILE A 621 -11.20 14.69 23.71
CA ILE A 621 -11.51 13.58 24.61
C ILE A 621 -11.86 14.21 25.97
N LYS A 622 -13.01 13.80 26.52
CA LYS A 622 -13.60 14.22 27.80
C LYS A 622 -12.71 15.03 28.76
N GLY A 623 -13.09 16.29 29.03
CA GLY A 623 -12.63 17.05 30.20
C GLY A 623 -12.38 18.52 29.95
N ASP A 624 -11.90 18.88 28.75
CA ASP A 624 -11.42 20.23 28.43
C ASP A 624 -11.97 20.77 27.09
N ASP A 625 -11.91 22.09 26.91
CA ASP A 625 -12.29 22.79 25.66
C ASP A 625 -11.11 22.92 24.67
N VAL A 626 -9.92 22.47 25.04
CA VAL A 626 -8.73 22.42 24.16
C VAL A 626 -8.70 21.08 23.42
N ALA A 627 -8.42 21.10 22.11
CA ALA A 627 -8.26 19.85 21.37
C ALA A 627 -7.06 19.06 21.93
N ASP A 628 -7.32 17.86 22.43
CA ASP A 628 -6.30 16.96 22.96
C ASP A 628 -5.29 16.54 21.89
N SER A 629 -5.76 16.44 20.64
CA SER A 629 -4.96 16.04 19.49
C SER A 629 -5.37 16.78 18.23
N ARG A 630 -4.35 17.11 17.42
CA ARG A 630 -4.54 17.55 16.04
C ARG A 630 -3.88 16.56 15.09
N ILE A 631 -4.70 16.03 14.18
CA ILE A 631 -4.33 14.90 13.34
C ILE A 631 -4.39 15.33 11.87
N MET A 632 -3.29 15.18 11.15
CA MET A 632 -3.26 15.34 9.69
C MET A 632 -3.23 13.97 9.03
N GLN A 633 -4.22 13.64 8.21
CA GLN A 633 -4.13 12.48 7.31
C GLN A 633 -3.65 12.91 5.93
N CYS A 634 -2.62 12.24 5.47
CA CYS A 634 -2.05 12.34 4.14
C CYS A 634 -2.30 11.02 3.41
N THR A 635 -3.04 11.04 2.30
CA THR A 635 -3.27 9.86 1.47
C THR A 635 -2.55 10.05 0.15
N SER A 636 -1.78 9.04 -0.28
CA SER A 636 -1.15 8.96 -1.60
C SER A 636 -1.16 7.49 -2.02
N SER A 637 -1.89 7.18 -3.09
CA SER A 637 -2.21 5.78 -3.39
C SER A 637 -2.19 5.41 -4.85
N ALA A 638 -2.12 6.34 -5.81
CA ALA A 638 -2.02 5.92 -7.22
C ALA A 638 -0.57 5.95 -7.67
N ALA A 639 0.34 5.12 -7.14
CA ALA A 639 1.72 5.13 -7.66
C ALA A 639 1.74 4.79 -9.15
N LYS A 640 0.99 3.76 -9.53
CA LYS A 640 0.74 3.39 -10.93
C LYS A 640 -0.59 2.65 -11.07
N ASN A 641 -1.67 3.26 -10.61
CA ASN A 641 -3.01 2.69 -10.74
C ASN A 641 -4.07 3.79 -10.78
N GLU A 642 -4.00 4.66 -11.79
CA GLU A 642 -5.02 5.71 -11.94
C GLU A 642 -6.42 5.09 -12.17
N PRO A 643 -7.50 5.69 -11.66
CA PRO A 643 -8.85 5.27 -12.06
C PRO A 643 -9.03 5.40 -13.58
N SER A 644 -9.87 4.58 -14.19
CA SER A 644 -10.14 4.62 -15.63
C SER A 644 -10.59 6.01 -16.10
N ALA A 645 -10.39 6.34 -17.38
CA ALA A 645 -10.77 7.66 -17.91
C ALA A 645 -12.26 7.98 -17.68
N GLY A 646 -13.15 6.99 -17.86
CA GLY A 646 -14.56 7.11 -17.56
C GLY A 646 -14.85 7.35 -16.07
N MET A 647 -14.19 6.60 -15.18
CA MET A 647 -14.32 6.80 -13.73
C MET A 647 -13.81 8.18 -13.31
N ARG A 648 -12.67 8.63 -13.83
CA ARG A 648 -12.16 9.99 -13.60
C ARG A 648 -13.14 11.05 -14.09
N ALA A 649 -13.78 10.85 -15.24
CA ALA A 649 -14.80 11.77 -15.73
C ALA A 649 -16.01 11.84 -14.77
N VAL A 650 -16.45 10.71 -14.22
CA VAL A 650 -17.51 10.66 -13.20
C VAL A 650 -17.08 11.37 -11.91
N LEU A 651 -15.90 11.05 -11.38
CA LEU A 651 -15.35 11.64 -10.15
C LEU A 651 -15.15 13.16 -10.29
N ARG A 652 -14.72 13.63 -11.47
CA ARG A 652 -14.64 15.06 -11.81
C ARG A 652 -16.03 15.69 -11.98
N GLY A 653 -16.98 14.95 -12.56
CA GLY A 653 -18.38 15.36 -12.72
C GLY A 653 -19.11 15.58 -11.39
N GLN A 654 -18.62 14.95 -10.30
CA GLN A 654 -19.07 15.20 -8.92
C GLN A 654 -18.54 16.51 -8.31
N ARG A 655 -18.05 17.44 -9.14
CA ARG A 655 -17.65 18.81 -8.77
C ARG A 655 -18.63 19.50 -7.81
N SER A 656 -19.93 19.31 -7.98
CA SER A 656 -20.96 19.87 -7.09
C SER A 656 -20.87 19.32 -5.67
N ALA A 657 -20.61 18.01 -5.52
CA ALA A 657 -20.42 17.36 -4.22
C ALA A 657 -19.07 17.74 -3.60
N GLN A 658 -18.00 17.81 -4.39
CA GLN A 658 -16.70 18.30 -3.94
C GLN A 658 -16.75 19.79 -3.52
N ARG A 659 -17.54 20.63 -4.22
CA ARG A 659 -17.86 22.00 -3.80
C ARG A 659 -18.73 22.04 -2.54
N LEU A 660 -19.60 21.05 -2.32
CA LEU A 660 -20.36 20.97 -1.06
C LEU A 660 -19.45 20.62 0.13
N LEU A 661 -18.41 19.83 -0.11
CA LEU A 661 -17.33 19.56 0.86
C LEU A 661 -16.44 20.79 1.11
N GLN A 662 -16.50 21.82 0.25
CA GLN A 662 -15.74 23.05 0.47
C GLN A 662 -16.28 23.81 1.68
N GLY A 663 -15.60 23.67 2.81
CA GLY A 663 -15.79 24.55 3.98
C GLY A 663 -16.87 24.07 4.95
N GLN A 664 -17.47 22.92 4.71
CA GLN A 664 -18.29 22.23 5.70
C GLN A 664 -17.43 21.20 6.42
N ALA A 665 -17.02 21.50 7.65
CA ALA A 665 -16.37 20.53 8.49
C ALA A 665 -17.39 19.47 8.96
N LEU A 666 -16.98 18.21 8.94
CA LEU A 666 -17.75 17.11 9.50
C LEU A 666 -17.57 17.10 11.00
N GLU A 667 -18.60 17.52 11.72
CA GLU A 667 -18.59 17.56 13.18
C GLU A 667 -19.43 16.44 13.80
N ARG A 668 -18.87 15.81 14.83
CA ARG A 668 -19.44 14.62 15.47
C ARG A 668 -19.23 14.63 16.98
N LEU A 669 -20.21 14.06 17.67
CA LEU A 669 -20.21 13.85 19.11
C LEU A 669 -20.45 12.36 19.40
N GLY A 670 -19.68 11.82 20.35
CA GLY A 670 -19.69 10.40 20.72
C GLY A 670 -19.87 10.18 22.22
N TRP A 671 -20.60 9.12 22.58
CA TRP A 671 -20.75 8.64 23.97
C TRP A 671 -20.61 7.13 24.02
N ASP A 672 -19.85 6.63 24.99
CA ASP A 672 -19.79 5.20 25.32
C ASP A 672 -21.03 4.78 26.09
N GLY A 673 -21.46 5.64 27.01
CA GLY A 673 -22.61 5.44 27.89
C GLY A 673 -23.90 6.07 27.35
N ALA A 674 -24.79 6.47 28.26
CA ALA A 674 -26.00 7.20 27.89
C ALA A 674 -25.65 8.57 27.27
N HIS A 675 -26.33 8.96 26.19
CA HIS A 675 -26.09 10.25 25.55
C HIS A 675 -26.65 11.41 26.37
N GLY A 676 -26.03 12.58 26.24
CA GLY A 676 -26.47 13.83 26.86
C GLY A 676 -27.48 14.65 26.05
N VAL A 677 -27.93 14.18 24.89
CA VAL A 677 -28.85 14.96 24.02
C VAL A 677 -30.22 15.17 24.68
N VAL A 678 -30.60 16.43 24.87
CA VAL A 678 -31.92 16.86 25.39
C VAL A 678 -32.67 17.58 24.28
N MET A 679 -33.85 17.07 23.91
CA MET A 679 -34.70 17.66 22.87
C MET A 679 -35.90 18.39 23.49
N PRO A 680 -36.40 19.47 22.86
CA PRO A 680 -37.62 20.13 23.32
C PRO A 680 -38.84 19.21 23.20
N GLN A 681 -39.85 19.46 24.02
CA GLN A 681 -41.09 18.68 24.03
C GLN A 681 -41.77 18.74 22.66
N GLY A 682 -42.20 17.57 22.14
CA GLY A 682 -42.83 17.46 20.83
C GLY A 682 -41.87 17.52 19.64
N ALA A 683 -40.56 17.63 19.86
CA ALA A 683 -39.58 17.60 18.78
C ALA A 683 -39.45 16.20 18.16
N HIS A 684 -39.31 16.16 16.83
CA HIS A 684 -39.11 14.92 16.08
C HIS A 684 -37.74 14.91 15.39
N ILE A 685 -37.08 13.76 15.39
CA ILE A 685 -35.84 13.51 14.65
C ILE A 685 -36.05 12.36 13.67
N ARG A 686 -35.25 12.37 12.58
CA ARG A 686 -35.29 11.30 11.58
C ARG A 686 -35.01 9.93 12.22
N PRO A 687 -35.67 8.84 11.79
CA PRO A 687 -35.48 7.49 12.35
C PRO A 687 -34.02 7.05 12.44
N GLY A 688 -33.23 7.32 11.39
CA GLY A 688 -31.80 6.97 11.38
C GLY A 688 -30.99 7.66 12.49
N ARG A 689 -31.33 8.90 12.85
CA ARG A 689 -30.68 9.61 13.96
C ARG A 689 -31.10 9.04 15.31
N ARG A 690 -32.38 8.71 15.48
CA ARG A 690 -32.88 8.03 16.69
C ARG A 690 -32.20 6.68 16.88
N ALA A 691 -32.06 5.90 15.82
CA ALA A 691 -31.35 4.62 15.86
C ALA A 691 -29.89 4.79 16.31
N ARG A 692 -29.18 5.81 15.79
CA ARG A 692 -27.79 6.11 16.19
C ARG A 692 -27.63 6.49 17.67
N LEU A 693 -28.60 7.21 18.25
CA LEU A 693 -28.60 7.51 19.70
C LEU A 693 -28.75 6.26 20.56
N LEU A 694 -29.42 5.22 20.06
CA LEU A 694 -29.64 3.97 20.78
C LEU A 694 -28.46 2.99 20.66
N ARG A 695 -27.52 3.22 19.73
CA ARG A 695 -26.32 2.39 19.58
C ARG A 695 -25.32 2.62 20.72
N LYS A 696 -24.42 1.64 20.92
CA LYS A 696 -23.30 1.72 21.87
C LYS A 696 -22.00 1.32 21.14
N PRO A 697 -20.99 2.20 21.08
CA PRO A 697 -21.05 3.64 21.38
C PRO A 697 -22.03 4.39 20.46
N SER A 698 -22.60 5.50 20.94
CA SER A 698 -23.50 6.34 20.15
C SER A 698 -22.73 7.47 19.45
N TYR A 699 -22.95 7.64 18.15
CA TYR A 699 -22.33 8.69 17.32
C TYR A 699 -23.37 9.48 16.54
N VAL A 700 -23.37 10.80 16.73
CA VAL A 700 -24.31 11.68 16.04
C VAL A 700 -23.62 12.90 15.45
N SER A 701 -24.23 13.43 14.40
CA SER A 701 -23.86 14.71 13.79
C SER A 701 -24.09 15.85 14.76
N ALA A 702 -23.16 16.81 14.78
CA ALA A 702 -23.34 18.08 15.49
C ALA A 702 -24.50 18.88 14.90
N GLY A 703 -24.63 18.92 13.57
CA GLY A 703 -25.67 19.70 12.90
C GLY A 703 -27.00 18.98 12.64
N GLY A 704 -28.04 19.78 12.43
CA GLY A 704 -29.34 19.35 11.91
C GLY A 704 -30.37 19.02 12.99
N TRP A 705 -30.22 19.49 14.22
CA TRP A 705 -31.13 19.20 15.34
C TRP A 705 -32.34 20.13 15.36
N PRO A 706 -33.46 19.73 15.99
CA PRO A 706 -34.55 20.67 16.28
C PRO A 706 -34.04 21.87 17.08
N GLN A 707 -34.55 23.06 16.78
CA GLN A 707 -34.23 24.28 17.52
C GLN A 707 -34.54 24.08 19.02
N GLY A 708 -33.61 24.48 19.90
CA GLY A 708 -33.73 24.28 21.35
C GLY A 708 -33.19 22.93 21.86
N THR A 709 -32.58 22.10 21.00
CA THR A 709 -31.87 20.88 21.43
C THR A 709 -30.55 21.25 22.13
N THR A 710 -30.27 20.68 23.30
CA THR A 710 -29.08 20.99 24.13
C THR A 710 -28.34 19.74 24.59
N LEU A 711 -27.17 19.93 25.19
CA LEU A 711 -26.38 18.89 25.86
C LEU A 711 -26.56 19.01 27.37
N ALA A 712 -26.93 17.91 28.02
CA ALA A 712 -26.99 17.81 29.47
C ALA A 712 -25.57 17.91 30.06
N ALA A 713 -25.40 18.82 31.02
CA ALA A 713 -24.09 19.13 31.61
C ALA A 713 -23.47 17.94 32.37
N ASP A 714 -24.30 17.06 32.94
CA ASP A 714 -23.89 15.84 33.64
C ASP A 714 -23.52 14.69 32.69
N LYS A 715 -23.77 14.84 31.38
CA LYS A 715 -23.51 13.80 30.36
C LYS A 715 -22.81 14.39 29.12
N PRO A 716 -21.62 15.01 29.29
CA PRO A 716 -20.87 15.52 28.16
C PRO A 716 -20.46 14.38 27.22
N PRO A 717 -20.27 14.65 25.91
CA PRO A 717 -19.69 13.67 25.00
C PRO A 717 -18.32 13.20 25.51
N ASP A 718 -18.07 11.89 25.40
CA ASP A 718 -16.77 11.28 25.71
C ASP A 718 -15.73 11.62 24.64
N VAL A 719 -16.19 11.82 23.40
CA VAL A 719 -15.37 12.27 22.28
C VAL A 719 -16.12 13.28 21.42
N ARG A 720 -15.40 14.26 20.89
CA ARG A 720 -15.89 15.18 19.86
C ARG A 720 -14.81 15.31 18.81
N TYR A 721 -15.20 15.38 17.55
CA TYR A 721 -14.23 15.59 16.49
C TYR A 721 -14.79 16.42 15.35
N ARG A 722 -13.87 17.14 14.69
CA ARG A 722 -14.12 17.94 13.50
C ARG A 722 -13.15 17.53 12.42
N VAL A 723 -13.66 17.00 11.31
CA VAL A 723 -12.85 16.64 10.13
C VAL A 723 -13.07 17.64 9.01
N ALA A 724 -12.01 18.11 8.38
CA ALA A 724 -12.08 18.94 7.19
C ALA A 724 -11.11 18.45 6.12
N VAL A 725 -11.52 18.52 4.85
CA VAL A 725 -10.61 18.32 3.71
C VAL A 725 -9.75 19.57 3.56
N LEU A 726 -8.42 19.39 3.55
CA LEU A 726 -7.47 20.48 3.37
C LEU A 726 -7.48 20.97 1.92
N ARG A 727 -7.15 22.25 1.72
CA ARG A 727 -7.08 22.88 0.41
C ARG A 727 -5.66 23.32 0.09
N ASP A 728 -5.35 23.38 -1.20
CA ASP A 728 -4.14 24.04 -1.67
C ASP A 728 -4.28 25.55 -1.46
N GLY A 729 -3.59 26.07 -0.45
CA GLY A 729 -3.65 27.48 -0.05
C GLY A 729 -2.74 28.40 -0.86
N ARG A 730 -1.96 27.86 -1.81
CA ARG A 730 -1.03 28.66 -2.61
C ARG A 730 -1.81 29.64 -3.50
N PRO A 731 -1.33 30.89 -3.67
CA PRO A 731 -1.94 31.82 -4.62
C PRO A 731 -1.79 31.29 -6.06
N SER A 732 -2.68 31.69 -6.97
CA SER A 732 -2.68 31.21 -8.37
C SER A 732 -1.31 31.35 -9.07
N ALA A 733 -0.56 32.41 -8.77
CA ALA A 733 0.78 32.67 -9.31
C ALA A 733 1.86 31.69 -8.80
N ALA A 734 1.61 31.01 -7.67
CA ALA A 734 2.48 29.99 -7.09
C ALA A 734 2.01 28.56 -7.38
N LEU A 735 0.91 28.40 -8.13
CA LEU A 735 0.49 27.09 -8.62
C LEU A 735 1.37 26.72 -9.82
N GLY A 736 1.99 25.53 -9.78
CA GLY A 736 2.86 25.06 -10.85
C GLY A 736 2.14 24.76 -12.17
N VAL A 737 2.90 24.28 -13.16
CA VAL A 737 2.39 23.85 -14.48
C VAL A 737 1.24 22.86 -14.32
N GLY A 738 0.15 23.08 -15.06
CA GLY A 738 -1.04 22.21 -15.00
C GLY A 738 -2.11 22.66 -14.02
N ALA A 739 -1.93 23.77 -13.30
CA ALA A 739 -3.02 24.41 -12.58
C ALA A 739 -4.18 24.76 -13.55
N PRO A 740 -5.45 24.56 -13.15
CA PRO A 740 -6.57 25.09 -13.92
C PRO A 740 -6.50 26.61 -13.89
N VAL A 741 -6.48 27.24 -15.07
CA VAL A 741 -6.68 28.69 -15.18
C VAL A 741 -8.19 28.86 -15.35
N PRO A 742 -8.92 29.41 -14.37
CA PRO A 742 -10.34 29.63 -14.54
C PRO A 742 -10.54 30.53 -15.76
N PRO A 743 -11.40 30.17 -16.73
CA PRO A 743 -11.72 31.08 -17.82
C PRO A 743 -12.33 32.35 -17.23
N SER A 744 -11.95 33.51 -17.77
CA SER A 744 -12.54 34.79 -17.34
C SER A 744 -14.05 34.74 -17.58
N LEU A 745 -14.84 34.91 -16.51
CA LEU A 745 -16.28 35.06 -16.66
C LEU A 745 -16.56 36.42 -17.33
N PRO A 746 -17.33 36.45 -18.44
CA PRO A 746 -17.74 37.72 -19.02
C PRO A 746 -18.59 38.51 -18.02
N ALA A 747 -18.46 39.84 -18.03
CA ALA A 747 -19.31 40.71 -17.23
C ALA A 747 -20.78 40.52 -17.63
N PHE A 748 -21.68 40.49 -16.64
CA PHE A 748 -23.10 40.39 -16.91
C PHE A 748 -23.62 41.69 -17.51
N ASP A 749 -24.10 41.65 -18.75
CA ASP A 749 -24.76 42.76 -19.41
C ASP A 749 -26.28 42.62 -19.25
N ALA A 750 -26.87 43.52 -18.45
CA ALA A 750 -28.32 43.54 -18.22
C ALA A 750 -29.12 43.91 -19.48
N THR A 751 -28.47 44.46 -20.51
CA THR A 751 -29.12 44.81 -21.80
C THR A 751 -29.17 43.63 -22.78
N ASP A 752 -28.30 42.63 -22.60
CA ASP A 752 -28.36 41.34 -23.32
C ASP A 752 -28.14 40.17 -22.35
N PRO A 753 -29.18 39.82 -21.57
CA PRO A 753 -29.08 38.75 -20.58
C PRO A 753 -28.88 37.39 -21.24
N ILE A 754 -29.41 37.15 -22.44
CA ILE A 754 -29.28 35.85 -23.13
C ILE A 754 -27.84 35.61 -23.57
N ALA A 755 -27.20 36.59 -24.21
CA ALA A 755 -25.79 36.47 -24.59
C ALA A 755 -24.87 36.38 -23.35
N SER A 756 -25.19 37.12 -22.29
CA SER A 756 -24.46 37.05 -21.01
C SER A 756 -24.57 35.65 -20.39
N TYR A 757 -25.77 35.06 -20.33
CA TYR A 757 -25.96 33.68 -19.86
C TYR A 757 -25.23 32.67 -20.74
N ALA A 758 -25.28 32.82 -22.07
CA ALA A 758 -24.57 31.94 -23.00
C ALA A 758 -23.04 32.03 -22.82
N GLY A 759 -22.49 33.24 -22.62
CA GLY A 759 -21.06 33.45 -22.37
C GLY A 759 -20.60 32.86 -21.03
N ILE A 760 -21.37 33.06 -19.96
CA ILE A 760 -21.10 32.44 -18.64
C ILE A 760 -21.20 30.91 -18.74
N ALA A 761 -22.23 30.39 -19.41
CA ALA A 761 -22.40 28.96 -19.64
C ALA A 761 -21.25 28.37 -20.48
N GLY A 762 -20.79 29.09 -21.52
CA GLY A 762 -19.63 28.72 -22.34
C GLY A 762 -18.33 28.68 -21.55
N ALA A 763 -18.08 29.67 -20.67
CA ALA A 763 -16.94 29.65 -19.76
C ALA A 763 -17.03 28.48 -18.76
N HIS A 764 -18.23 28.16 -18.26
CA HIS A 764 -18.45 26.98 -17.43
C HIS A 764 -18.23 25.67 -18.21
N GLN A 765 -18.65 25.61 -19.48
CA GLN A 765 -18.44 24.46 -20.36
C GLN A 765 -16.96 24.26 -20.68
N GLN A 766 -16.21 25.33 -20.98
CA GLN A 766 -14.75 25.26 -21.17
C GLN A 766 -14.06 24.72 -19.92
N LEU A 767 -14.48 25.18 -18.74
CA LEU A 767 -13.96 24.69 -17.46
C LEU A 767 -14.36 23.23 -17.14
N LEU A 768 -15.42 22.71 -17.77
CA LEU A 768 -15.82 21.29 -17.68
C LEU A 768 -15.14 20.43 -18.76
N ALA A 769 -14.76 21.02 -19.89
CA ALA A 769 -14.05 20.36 -20.98
C ALA A 769 -12.53 20.25 -20.73
N ASP A 770 -11.96 21.15 -19.92
CA ASP A 770 -10.55 21.10 -19.52
C ASP A 770 -10.27 19.83 -18.69
N GLU A 771 -9.34 18.99 -19.16
CA GLU A 771 -9.01 17.69 -18.55
C GLU A 771 -8.31 17.77 -17.17
N LYS A 772 -8.25 18.94 -16.54
CA LYS A 772 -7.53 19.20 -15.29
C LYS A 772 -8.46 19.03 -14.10
N ASP A 773 -7.92 18.47 -13.00
CA ASP A 773 -8.64 18.28 -11.74
C ASP A 773 -9.01 19.65 -11.13
N PRO A 774 -10.25 20.14 -11.32
CA PRO A 774 -10.51 21.58 -11.26
C PRO A 774 -10.61 22.11 -9.81
N ILE A 775 -10.53 21.22 -8.81
CA ILE A 775 -10.77 21.58 -7.40
C ILE A 775 -9.52 21.33 -6.54
N ARG A 776 -8.49 20.63 -7.03
CA ARG A 776 -7.19 20.44 -6.35
C ARG A 776 -7.33 20.03 -4.86
N LEU A 777 -8.40 19.29 -4.53
CA LEU A 777 -8.67 18.72 -3.20
C LEU A 777 -8.25 17.24 -3.15
N MET A 778 -8.56 16.52 -4.22
CA MET A 778 -8.18 15.14 -4.46
C MET A 778 -7.40 15.09 -5.76
N VAL A 779 -6.50 14.11 -5.89
CA VAL A 779 -5.67 13.91 -7.09
C VAL A 779 -5.86 12.48 -7.55
N PHE A 780 -6.56 12.29 -8.67
CA PHE A 780 -6.84 10.97 -9.27
C PHE A 780 -5.85 10.58 -10.37
N ARG A 781 -4.74 11.30 -10.48
CA ARG A 781 -3.61 10.95 -11.36
C ARG A 781 -2.52 10.26 -10.55
N SER A 782 -1.54 9.68 -11.24
CA SER A 782 -0.42 9.02 -10.57
C SER A 782 0.21 9.95 -9.54
N ASN A 783 0.51 9.47 -8.33
CA ASN A 783 0.93 10.34 -7.24
C ASN A 783 1.98 9.74 -6.30
N LEU A 784 2.82 10.65 -5.80
CA LEU A 784 3.79 10.44 -4.74
C LEU A 784 3.61 11.55 -3.69
N GLY A 785 3.34 11.18 -2.45
CA GLY A 785 3.15 12.11 -1.35
C GLY A 785 4.47 12.45 -0.67
N ILE A 786 4.73 13.73 -0.43
CA ILE A 786 5.87 14.22 0.34
C ILE A 786 5.35 14.98 1.56
N ALA A 787 5.59 14.44 2.76
CA ALA A 787 5.33 15.11 4.01
C ALA A 787 6.57 15.87 4.49
N SER A 788 6.37 17.13 4.87
CA SER A 788 7.42 18.04 5.34
C SER A 788 6.88 18.92 6.46
N PHE A 789 7.78 19.57 7.19
CA PHE A 789 7.43 20.37 8.35
C PHE A 789 8.18 21.70 8.35
N SER A 790 7.60 22.70 9.00
CA SER A 790 8.19 24.03 9.19
C SER A 790 7.74 24.61 10.53
N ALA A 791 8.44 25.63 11.02
CA ALA A 791 8.09 26.29 12.27
C ALA A 791 6.68 26.92 12.21
N SER A 792 5.90 26.74 13.27
CA SER A 792 4.57 27.35 13.38
C SER A 792 4.64 28.79 13.89
N PRO A 793 3.80 29.70 13.36
CA PRO A 793 3.59 31.02 13.95
C PRO A 793 3.00 30.98 15.37
N ALA A 794 2.43 29.86 15.81
CA ALA A 794 1.80 29.70 17.12
C ALA A 794 2.80 29.73 18.30
N GLY A 795 4.09 29.49 18.05
CA GLY A 795 5.14 29.56 19.07
C GLY A 795 6.25 28.54 18.87
N ALA A 796 7.26 28.61 19.75
CA ALA A 796 8.38 27.67 19.74
C ALA A 796 7.92 26.25 20.07
N GLY A 797 8.42 25.25 19.32
CA GLY A 797 8.06 23.84 19.49
C GLY A 797 6.72 23.44 18.86
N GLU A 798 6.10 24.33 18.09
CA GLU A 798 4.94 24.04 17.25
C GLU A 798 5.33 24.02 15.77
N TYR A 799 4.65 23.19 14.98
CA TYR A 799 5.04 22.96 13.58
C TYR A 799 3.83 22.95 12.64
N VAL A 800 4.04 23.50 11.45
CA VAL A 800 3.13 23.34 10.31
C VAL A 800 3.57 22.12 9.53
N ALA A 801 2.69 21.12 9.45
CA ALA A 801 2.85 19.96 8.58
C ALA A 801 2.34 20.31 7.18
N THR A 802 3.08 19.90 6.16
CA THR A 802 2.75 20.10 4.74
C THR A 802 2.82 18.78 4.01
N HIS A 803 1.76 18.45 3.27
CA HIS A 803 1.70 17.33 2.34
C HIS A 803 1.66 17.86 0.91
N ALA A 804 2.77 17.69 0.19
CA ALA A 804 2.87 17.98 -1.22
C ALA A 804 2.58 16.69 -2.02
N VAL A 805 1.59 16.73 -2.91
CA VAL A 805 1.29 15.61 -3.81
C VAL A 805 2.00 15.87 -5.13
N ILE A 806 3.04 15.09 -5.40
CA ILE A 806 3.72 15.08 -6.69
C ILE A 806 2.86 14.29 -7.67
N SER A 807 2.60 14.85 -8.85
CA SER A 807 1.73 14.27 -9.88
C SER A 807 2.23 14.73 -11.27
N PRO A 808 1.83 14.06 -12.39
CA PRO A 808 2.41 14.35 -13.69
C PRO A 808 2.04 15.76 -14.17
N VAL A 809 3.03 16.47 -14.71
CA VAL A 809 2.88 17.76 -15.39
C VAL A 809 3.33 17.67 -16.85
N GLY A 810 2.89 18.61 -17.69
CA GLY A 810 3.28 18.65 -19.11
C GLY A 810 2.88 17.38 -19.87
N ASP A 811 3.86 16.71 -20.48
CA ASP A 811 3.71 15.47 -21.25
C ASP A 811 3.48 14.21 -20.36
N GLY A 812 3.50 14.37 -19.03
CA GLY A 812 3.25 13.31 -18.08
C GLY A 812 4.48 12.50 -17.66
N THR A 813 5.68 12.84 -18.17
CA THR A 813 6.93 12.15 -17.80
C THR A 813 7.56 12.73 -16.53
N THR A 814 7.35 14.03 -16.28
CA THR A 814 7.91 14.74 -15.12
C THR A 814 6.87 14.87 -14.01
N GLY A 815 7.29 14.57 -12.78
CA GLY A 815 6.49 14.79 -11.57
C GLY A 815 6.78 16.17 -10.97
N SER A 816 5.74 16.88 -10.54
CA SER A 816 5.89 18.13 -9.78
C SER A 816 4.78 18.26 -8.74
N ALA A 817 4.99 19.10 -7.72
CA ALA A 817 4.04 19.37 -6.65
C ALA A 817 2.72 19.96 -7.18
N PHE A 818 1.77 19.07 -7.47
CA PHE A 818 0.48 19.40 -8.03
C PHE A 818 -0.47 19.95 -6.97
N THR A 819 -0.44 19.47 -5.73
CA THR A 819 -1.12 20.12 -4.59
C THR A 819 -0.16 20.27 -3.42
N GLN A 820 -0.43 21.25 -2.55
CA GLN A 820 0.30 21.44 -1.29
C GLN A 820 -0.71 21.78 -0.18
N HIS A 821 -0.93 20.83 0.72
CA HIS A 821 -1.87 20.97 1.82
C HIS A 821 -1.10 21.18 3.11
N ALA A 822 -1.33 22.30 3.79
CA ALA A 822 -0.64 22.64 5.03
C ALA A 822 -1.62 22.76 6.20
N VAL A 823 -1.19 22.33 7.37
CA VAL A 823 -1.94 22.47 8.63
C VAL A 823 -0.97 22.73 9.78
N ASP A 824 -1.33 23.71 10.61
CA ASP A 824 -0.65 23.95 11.87
C ASP A 824 -1.03 22.85 12.87
N LEU A 825 -0.06 22.05 13.35
CA LEU A 825 -0.31 20.98 14.31
C LEU A 825 -0.37 21.49 15.76
N ALA A 826 -0.27 22.80 15.98
CA ALA A 826 -0.44 23.39 17.30
C ALA A 826 -1.80 23.06 17.92
N ARG A 827 -1.79 22.79 19.23
CA ARG A 827 -3.01 22.72 20.04
C ARG A 827 -3.66 24.10 20.05
N SER A 828 -4.86 24.22 19.49
CA SER A 828 -5.55 25.51 19.37
C SER A 828 -6.63 25.67 20.44
N ALA A 829 -6.50 26.70 21.28
CA ALA A 829 -7.57 27.16 22.17
C ALA A 829 -8.67 27.96 21.44
N ALA A 830 -8.47 28.30 20.16
CA ALA A 830 -9.40 29.12 19.38
C ALA A 830 -10.52 28.30 18.71
N ALA A 831 -10.36 26.98 18.59
CA ALA A 831 -11.36 26.10 18.01
C ALA A 831 -12.31 25.59 19.09
N ALA A 832 -13.52 26.14 19.17
CA ALA A 832 -14.54 25.62 20.09
C ALA A 832 -14.88 24.15 19.74
N PRO A 833 -15.04 23.27 20.74
CA PRO A 833 -15.44 21.90 20.49
C PRO A 833 -16.83 21.86 19.83
N PRO A 834 -17.08 20.88 18.92
CA PRO A 834 -18.40 20.68 18.36
C PRO A 834 -19.50 20.59 19.41
N THR A 835 -20.60 21.32 19.19
CA THR A 835 -21.83 21.27 20.00
C THR A 835 -23.03 20.92 19.13
N LEU A 836 -24.20 20.70 19.72
CA LEU A 836 -25.42 20.47 18.95
C LEU A 836 -25.90 21.77 18.32
N VAL A 837 -26.03 21.78 16.99
CA VAL A 837 -26.47 22.93 16.20
C VAL A 837 -27.80 22.62 15.53
N ALA A 838 -28.73 23.58 15.60
CA ALA A 838 -30.03 23.46 14.97
C ALA A 838 -29.90 23.34 13.43
N GLY A 839 -30.75 22.53 12.80
CA GLY A 839 -30.90 22.50 11.35
C GLY A 839 -31.91 23.53 10.90
N GLY A 840 -31.55 24.36 9.91
CA GLY A 840 -32.49 25.21 9.18
C GLY A 840 -33.38 24.41 8.24
#